data_AF-A0A3L7PK74-F1
#
_entry.id   AF-A0A3L7PK74-F1
#
_cell.length_a   1.000
_cell.length_b   1.000
_cell.length_c   1.000
_cell.angle_alpha   90.00
_cell.angle_beta   90.00
_cell.angle_gamma   90.00
#
_symmetry.space_group_name_H-M   'P 1'
#
loop_
_entity.id
_entity.type
_entity.pdbx_description
1 polymer ?
#
loop_
_entity_poly.entity_id
_entity_poly.type
_entity_poly.pdbx_seq_one_letter_code
_entity_poly.pdbx_strand_id
1 'polypeptide(L)'
;MTRCDRLGPTRLFILMVGLCLACGRTFAADEPIKEADPLKTARDLLTIPPRPARPTLPPSRLPLEVLDGERIVLVGNSTAERMNLFGHFETLVHQRFPGKHLVIRNFARPADEVANRQRPGDYTKLDDPLAAFGADTYLLFFGFNESFAGPGGVATFTADYEKLLHELASQYPRDDTKAAPRFVIVSPIAVEASGSPYLPDAEKQNDSLALYRDAAKAVAEKRGLAFVDLFDATRKEFATQPGLQHTINGCHVNEAGDAFVGGLLDRSLFGGPAASQLPATAFEKLRAAVNDKSWVHLQDYRMVNGWYVYGGRRTFDTETFPREYAKIRGMAAVRDARVWDIAAGKPVPEQPDDSATGDLIVPNTRFGEPRQAYSENKEGGPTILPPADLIKTCTVPPGFELKLFADETKFPEIAKPVQLAFDSKGRLWVSTMPSYPQWQPGDPPPADKLVILEDTDKDGTADKSTVFYDKLHCPTGFQFFDGGVLVMDQPRMLWLRDTDGDDKADSVVHVLDGFATEDTHHTAGAFEASPGGLLHMLEGVAMSTAVETPWGPFRNYGSSGAYVLDPRTWRIRHFKTPGYGNPWCYVFNEWGQGICGDGTGAAQHWDTPLSGAQYGGRKGLNAVFATENMRPVVGSDYLRSRQFPDDVQDQFIYACVINMNGIPRWTMSDDGAGYKGERVRHDPADPKTPFDLLKSSDKHFRPVDPQIGPDGALWLGDWANPLIGHMQYSQRDPNRDHVKGRIYRLCYTQKPLVTPETQFGKSTLEVLNQLKAHEWRTRYRARADLQSRPRDEVLSAARQWLGTIGSDPHADRLKTEVLWLQQSFHAVDRGLLSDLLQANMPEARAAATRVLADERDQIPGAISLLTAKATDANPRVRCEAVRGLSFVPNLDAMRAVIAAANVEPTDRYVDYTCDAALGANIGVWKGEYDAGRFVPDDSRAESIINSVLGLEKKAQEIVPYLSILTSKDPQPEEARNKAMQALADVRGGDRQNGKVVFRRICVACHKLGNEGSEFGPNVDDVGKRLSSYKLVESIIDPNAEVAEKYLSTSVLTNDGRSIVGLLVSETPEEVVIFDGKEKKTVAVADIDERTQLRQSSMPEGLAATLSPNEFLDVIAFLKSLKK
;
A
#
# COMPACT_ATOMS: atom_id res chain seq x y z
N MET A 1 -36.53 59.09 -56.18
CA MET A 1 -37.62 58.09 -56.01
C MET A 1 -37.08 56.71 -56.40
N THR A 2 -37.59 55.63 -55.80
CA THR A 2 -37.26 54.18 -56.02
C THR A 2 -35.79 53.76 -55.84
N ARG A 3 -35.42 53.03 -54.75
CA ARG A 3 -35.39 51.55 -54.55
C ARG A 3 -34.17 50.85 -55.20
N CYS A 4 -33.54 49.80 -54.65
CA CYS A 4 -33.33 49.29 -53.28
C CYS A 4 -32.26 48.13 -53.29
N ASP A 5 -31.77 47.72 -52.12
CA ASP A 5 -31.05 46.48 -51.75
C ASP A 5 -29.58 46.15 -52.19
N ARG A 6 -28.73 46.03 -51.14
CA ARG A 6 -27.77 44.94 -50.79
C ARG A 6 -26.68 44.43 -51.77
N LEU A 7 -25.41 44.74 -51.47
CA LEU A 7 -24.46 43.89 -50.71
C LEU A 7 -23.09 44.60 -50.56
N GLY A 8 -22.32 44.29 -49.51
CA GLY A 8 -21.19 45.12 -49.05
C GLY A 8 -19.79 44.74 -49.59
N PRO A 9 -18.79 45.65 -49.52
CA PRO A 9 -17.42 45.38 -49.97
C PRO A 9 -16.38 45.29 -48.85
N THR A 10 -15.30 44.57 -49.13
CA THR A 10 -14.01 44.63 -48.43
C THR A 10 -13.24 45.91 -48.84
N ARG A 11 -12.31 46.38 -47.98
CA ARG A 11 -11.24 47.38 -48.24
C ARG A 11 -11.64 48.88 -48.33
N LEU A 12 -11.59 49.52 -47.16
CA LEU A 12 -10.98 50.84 -46.91
C LEU A 12 -9.87 50.57 -45.85
N PHE A 13 -8.71 51.24 -45.77
CA PHE A 13 -8.16 52.38 -46.50
C PHE A 13 -6.64 52.21 -46.60
N ILE A 14 -6.06 52.18 -47.81
CA ILE A 14 -4.63 52.51 -48.01
C ILE A 14 -4.61 53.96 -48.48
N LEU A 15 -4.49 54.91 -47.54
CA LEU A 15 -3.99 56.27 -47.79
C LEU A 15 -3.90 57.08 -46.47
N MET A 16 -2.74 57.04 -45.81
CA MET A 16 -2.20 58.16 -45.01
C MET A 16 -0.71 57.91 -44.69
N VAL A 17 0.08 57.65 -45.74
CA VAL A 17 1.54 57.65 -45.66
C VAL A 17 2.02 59.06 -46.02
N GLY A 18 2.27 59.88 -45.00
CA GLY A 18 2.71 61.26 -45.19
C GLY A 18 2.98 61.98 -43.86
N LEU A 19 4.27 62.13 -43.54
CA LEU A 19 4.83 62.92 -42.44
C LEU A 19 4.45 62.51 -41.00
N CYS A 20 5.36 61.79 -40.33
CA CYS A 20 5.92 62.23 -39.04
C CYS A 20 7.19 61.43 -38.67
N LEU A 21 8.32 61.80 -39.30
CA LEU A 21 9.67 61.42 -38.86
C LEU A 21 10.26 62.59 -38.08
N ALA A 22 10.38 62.50 -36.74
CA ALA A 22 11.39 63.20 -35.92
C ALA A 22 11.17 63.02 -34.39
N CYS A 23 11.59 61.88 -33.83
CA CYS A 23 12.24 61.84 -32.51
C CYS A 23 12.83 60.45 -32.26
N GLY A 24 14.16 60.35 -32.18
CA GLY A 24 14.84 59.08 -31.96
C GLY A 24 14.81 58.66 -30.49
N ARG A 25 14.14 57.55 -30.19
CA ARG A 25 14.50 56.65 -29.08
C ARG A 25 14.38 55.21 -29.56
N THR A 26 15.52 54.52 -29.60
CA THR A 26 15.56 53.07 -29.75
C THR A 26 15.06 52.45 -28.45
N PHE A 27 13.85 51.88 -28.47
CA PHE A 27 13.50 50.87 -27.47
C PHE A 27 14.27 49.59 -27.81
N ALA A 28 14.92 49.00 -26.81
CA ALA A 28 15.53 47.70 -26.95
C ALA A 28 14.44 46.66 -27.26
N ALA A 29 14.80 45.60 -27.98
CA ALA A 29 13.97 44.41 -27.99
C ALA A 29 14.06 43.79 -26.59
N ASP A 30 12.94 43.67 -25.88
CA ASP A 30 12.89 42.96 -24.61
C ASP A 30 13.36 41.51 -24.80
N GLU A 31 14.21 41.02 -23.89
CA GLU A 31 14.64 39.62 -23.91
C GLU A 31 13.40 38.70 -23.75
N PRO A 32 13.39 37.51 -24.37
CA PRO A 32 12.36 36.52 -24.09
C PRO A 32 12.37 36.20 -22.59
N ILE A 33 11.18 36.25 -21.97
CA ILE A 33 10.99 35.89 -20.56
C ILE A 33 11.57 34.49 -20.34
N LYS A 34 12.62 34.39 -19.53
CA LYS A 34 13.24 33.11 -19.17
C LYS A 34 12.22 32.30 -18.37
N GLU A 35 11.81 31.15 -18.88
CA GLU A 35 11.03 30.17 -18.11
C GLU A 35 11.75 29.91 -16.77
N ALA A 36 11.01 30.07 -15.66
CA ALA A 36 11.54 29.77 -14.34
C ALA A 36 11.79 28.25 -14.22
N ASP A 37 12.99 27.87 -13.79
CA ASP A 37 13.38 26.47 -13.69
C ASP A 37 12.88 25.86 -12.35
N PRO A 38 11.86 24.99 -12.38
CA PRO A 38 11.20 24.51 -11.16
C PRO A 38 12.06 23.54 -10.34
N LEU A 39 13.19 23.08 -10.89
CA LEU A 39 14.17 22.24 -10.18
C LEU A 39 15.41 23.02 -9.76
N LYS A 40 15.49 24.33 -10.03
CA LYS A 40 16.65 25.16 -9.67
C LYS A 40 16.94 25.08 -8.17
N THR A 41 15.95 25.32 -7.31
CA THR A 41 16.10 25.24 -5.84
C THR A 41 16.60 23.86 -5.40
N ALA A 42 16.11 22.78 -6.02
CA ALA A 42 16.59 21.43 -5.73
C ALA A 42 18.05 21.22 -6.14
N ARG A 43 18.46 21.70 -7.33
CA ARG A 43 19.86 21.60 -7.76
C ARG A 43 20.77 22.47 -6.90
N ASP A 44 20.37 23.70 -6.60
CA ASP A 44 21.16 24.63 -5.79
C ASP A 44 21.39 24.11 -4.36
N LEU A 45 20.41 23.40 -3.77
CA LEU A 45 20.49 22.84 -2.40
C LEU A 45 21.09 21.42 -2.32
N LEU A 46 20.83 20.56 -3.31
CA LEU A 46 21.19 19.13 -3.25
C LEU A 46 22.37 18.76 -4.15
N THR A 47 22.98 19.71 -4.86
CA THR A 47 24.22 19.44 -5.61
C THR A 47 25.29 18.87 -4.68
N ILE A 48 25.76 17.67 -4.99
CA ILE A 48 26.88 17.04 -4.30
C ILE A 48 28.10 17.96 -4.41
N PRO A 49 28.67 18.45 -3.29
CA PRO A 49 29.80 19.38 -3.34
C PRO A 49 31.03 18.69 -3.93
N PRO A 50 31.96 19.44 -4.55
CA PRO A 50 33.21 18.89 -5.09
C PRO A 50 33.94 18.04 -4.05
N ARG A 51 34.35 16.84 -4.44
CA ARG A 51 35.02 15.87 -3.57
C ARG A 51 36.51 15.83 -3.92
N PRO A 52 37.36 16.58 -3.21
CA PRO A 52 38.80 16.57 -3.46
C PRO A 52 39.39 15.18 -3.22
N ALA A 53 40.54 14.91 -3.84
CA ALA A 53 41.27 13.65 -3.71
C ALA A 53 41.46 13.27 -2.23
N ARG A 54 40.92 12.11 -1.84
CA ARG A 54 41.01 11.61 -0.46
C ARG A 54 42.29 10.80 -0.24
N PRO A 55 42.74 10.62 1.01
CA PRO A 55 43.83 9.71 1.33
C PRO A 55 43.61 8.31 0.76
N THR A 56 44.69 7.64 0.36
CA THR A 56 44.65 6.24 -0.06
C THR A 56 44.20 5.38 1.12
N LEU A 57 43.20 4.52 0.91
CA LEU A 57 42.72 3.61 1.96
C LEU A 57 43.73 2.50 2.23
N PRO A 58 43.86 2.05 3.49
CA PRO A 58 44.54 0.80 3.80
C PRO A 58 43.87 -0.36 3.05
N PRO A 59 44.62 -1.39 2.61
CA PRO A 59 44.07 -2.54 1.89
C PRO A 59 42.87 -3.18 2.59
N SER A 60 41.95 -3.79 1.83
CA SER A 60 40.86 -4.58 2.40
C SER A 60 41.39 -5.89 2.97
N ARG A 61 41.86 -5.85 4.22
CA ARG A 61 42.40 -6.99 4.98
C ARG A 61 41.95 -6.87 6.44
N LEU A 62 41.93 -8.01 7.13
CA LEU A 62 41.66 -8.08 8.56
C LEU A 62 42.97 -8.25 9.34
N PRO A 63 43.18 -7.56 10.47
CA PRO A 63 42.34 -6.50 11.04
C PRO A 63 42.26 -5.27 10.13
N LEU A 64 41.07 -4.65 10.07
CA LEU A 64 40.77 -3.51 9.21
C LEU A 64 41.31 -2.21 9.83
N GLU A 65 42.18 -1.52 9.11
CA GLU A 65 42.67 -0.19 9.51
C GLU A 65 41.75 0.91 8.96
N VAL A 66 41.43 1.93 9.78
CA VAL A 66 40.50 3.02 9.43
C VAL A 66 41.14 4.41 9.43
N LEU A 67 40.74 5.20 8.44
CA LEU A 67 41.01 6.64 8.28
C LEU A 67 40.56 7.44 9.52
N ASP A 68 41.06 8.67 9.68
CA ASP A 68 40.32 9.72 10.38
C ASP A 68 39.33 10.33 9.38
N GLY A 69 38.08 10.57 9.79
CA GLY A 69 37.00 11.02 8.92
C GLY A 69 36.49 9.99 7.91
N GLU A 70 36.84 8.70 8.04
CA GLU A 70 36.44 7.66 7.08
C GLU A 70 34.93 7.45 7.05
N ARG A 71 34.37 7.39 5.84
CA ARG A 71 32.92 7.25 5.60
C ARG A 71 32.58 5.79 5.33
N ILE A 72 31.97 5.12 6.30
CA ILE A 72 31.64 3.69 6.25
C ILE A 72 30.15 3.52 5.94
N VAL A 73 29.82 2.62 5.03
CA VAL A 73 28.44 2.33 4.65
C VAL A 73 28.09 0.84 4.79
N LEU A 74 26.92 0.55 5.35
CA LEU A 74 26.33 -0.79 5.36
C LEU A 74 25.27 -0.87 4.26
N VAL A 75 25.30 -1.96 3.47
CA VAL A 75 24.28 -2.29 2.46
C VAL A 75 24.02 -3.81 2.45
N GLY A 76 22.78 -4.21 2.16
CA GLY A 76 22.35 -5.60 2.20
C GLY A 76 20.98 -5.77 2.86
N ASN A 77 20.74 -6.96 3.40
CA ASN A 77 19.46 -7.46 3.91
C ASN A 77 19.08 -7.00 5.35
N SER A 78 18.02 -7.57 5.94
CA SER A 78 17.52 -7.20 7.27
C SER A 78 18.53 -7.37 8.41
N THR A 79 19.54 -8.23 8.27
CA THR A 79 20.62 -8.38 9.27
C THR A 79 21.35 -7.06 9.47
N ALA A 80 21.64 -6.33 8.38
CA ALA A 80 22.24 -5.01 8.46
C ALA A 80 21.20 -3.94 8.76
N GLU A 81 20.00 -4.02 8.20
CA GLU A 81 18.97 -2.99 8.41
C GLU A 81 18.56 -2.86 9.88
N ARG A 82 18.46 -3.98 10.62
CA ARG A 82 18.16 -3.99 12.06
C ARG A 82 19.25 -3.39 12.94
N MET A 83 20.47 -3.21 12.44
CA MET A 83 21.48 -2.44 13.18
C MET A 83 21.07 -0.97 13.36
N ASN A 84 20.12 -0.44 12.56
CA ASN A 84 19.51 0.87 12.77
C ASN A 84 18.51 0.92 13.95
N LEU A 85 18.01 -0.23 14.42
CA LEU A 85 17.10 -0.30 15.58
C LEU A 85 17.86 -0.28 16.90
N PHE A 86 18.94 -1.07 16.98
CA PHE A 86 19.60 -1.41 18.24
C PHE A 86 21.00 -0.81 18.40
N GLY A 87 21.72 -0.55 17.29
CA GLY A 87 22.93 0.27 17.25
C GLY A 87 24.20 -0.32 17.87
N HIS A 88 24.24 -1.59 18.28
CA HIS A 88 25.40 -2.12 19.02
C HIS A 88 26.70 -2.09 18.22
N PHE A 89 26.66 -2.47 16.95
CA PHE A 89 27.86 -2.49 16.10
C PHE A 89 28.52 -1.11 16.00
N GLU A 90 27.76 -0.08 15.60
CA GLU A 90 28.29 1.27 15.43
C GLU A 90 28.78 1.86 16.78
N THR A 91 28.05 1.59 17.87
CA THR A 91 28.46 2.03 19.23
C THR A 91 29.83 1.46 19.62
N LEU A 92 30.07 0.18 19.32
CA LEU A 92 31.37 -0.47 19.55
C LEU A 92 32.49 0.14 18.69
N VAL A 93 32.21 0.47 17.43
CA VAL A 93 33.16 1.12 16.52
C VAL A 93 33.55 2.52 17.03
N HIS A 94 32.58 3.32 17.48
CA HIS A 94 32.87 4.63 18.07
C HIS A 94 33.62 4.54 19.41
N GLN A 95 33.27 3.57 20.27
CA GLN A 95 34.03 3.28 21.49
C GLN A 95 35.49 2.89 21.19
N ARG A 96 35.73 2.12 20.13
CA ARG A 96 37.07 1.69 19.71
C ARG A 96 37.89 2.83 19.13
N PHE A 97 37.25 3.75 18.42
CA PHE A 97 37.91 4.81 17.65
C PHE A 97 37.39 6.23 17.97
N PRO A 98 37.41 6.67 19.24
CA PRO A 98 36.78 7.93 19.66
C PRO A 98 37.43 9.19 19.07
N GLY A 99 38.68 9.09 18.60
CA GLY A 99 39.41 10.18 17.94
C GLY A 99 39.55 10.04 16.42
N LYS A 100 38.72 9.23 15.76
CA LYS A 100 38.76 8.99 14.29
C LYS A 100 37.61 9.64 13.50
N HIS A 101 36.70 10.36 14.16
CA HIS A 101 35.60 11.10 13.53
C HIS A 101 34.87 10.33 12.42
N LEU A 102 34.67 9.02 12.62
CA LEU A 102 34.12 8.12 11.62
C LEU A 102 32.67 8.54 11.30
N VAL A 103 32.29 8.52 10.03
CA VAL A 103 30.90 8.78 9.62
C VAL A 103 30.31 7.45 9.15
N ILE A 104 29.34 6.91 9.90
CA ILE A 104 28.73 5.62 9.59
C ILE A 104 27.29 5.84 9.11
N ARG A 105 26.91 5.18 8.02
CA ARG A 105 25.56 5.20 7.42
C ARG A 105 25.14 3.79 7.02
N ASN A 106 23.84 3.56 6.96
CA ASN A 106 23.28 2.22 6.76
C ASN A 106 22.07 2.31 5.85
N PHE A 107 22.29 1.95 4.59
CA PHE A 107 21.29 1.95 3.52
C PHE A 107 20.77 0.54 3.22
N ALA A 108 21.06 -0.44 4.07
CA ALA A 108 20.47 -1.77 3.97
C ALA A 108 18.93 -1.70 3.94
N ARG A 109 18.33 -2.62 3.20
CA ARG A 109 16.87 -2.80 3.13
C ARG A 109 16.53 -4.29 3.19
N PRO A 110 15.43 -4.66 3.86
CA PRO A 110 14.89 -6.02 3.80
C PRO A 110 14.70 -6.48 2.36
N ALA A 111 14.90 -7.76 2.11
CA ALA A 111 14.79 -8.38 0.80
C ALA A 111 15.70 -7.77 -0.30
N ASP A 112 16.81 -7.11 0.04
CA ASP A 112 17.85 -6.78 -0.94
C ASP A 112 18.67 -8.03 -1.31
N GLU A 113 18.94 -8.19 -2.61
CA GLU A 113 19.80 -9.21 -3.22
C GLU A 113 20.90 -8.57 -4.09
N VAL A 114 21.98 -9.31 -4.37
CA VAL A 114 23.07 -8.84 -5.27
C VAL A 114 22.61 -8.43 -6.66
N ALA A 115 21.53 -9.02 -7.17
CA ALA A 115 20.95 -8.73 -8.48
C ALA A 115 19.66 -7.88 -8.43
N ASN A 116 19.00 -7.81 -7.26
CA ASN A 116 17.67 -7.23 -7.12
C ASN A 116 17.55 -6.41 -5.83
N ARG A 117 17.59 -5.08 -6.00
CA ARG A 117 17.42 -4.09 -4.93
C ARG A 117 16.21 -3.23 -5.26
N GLN A 118 15.01 -3.77 -5.04
CA GLN A 118 13.76 -3.12 -5.43
C GLN A 118 13.61 -1.75 -4.75
N ARG A 119 13.24 -0.72 -5.52
CA ARG A 119 13.02 0.65 -5.03
C ARG A 119 11.78 1.26 -5.71
N PRO A 120 11.18 2.32 -5.12
CA PRO A 120 10.13 3.09 -5.77
C PRO A 120 10.50 3.60 -7.16
N GLY A 121 9.47 3.86 -7.97
CA GLY A 121 9.65 4.59 -9.22
C GLY A 121 10.21 5.99 -8.95
N ASP A 122 11.14 6.43 -9.80
CA ASP A 122 11.89 7.69 -9.63
C ASP A 122 12.73 7.79 -8.34
N TYR A 123 13.02 6.69 -7.64
CA TYR A 123 14.09 6.70 -6.63
C TYR A 123 15.41 7.17 -7.27
N THR A 124 16.18 7.95 -6.51
CA THR A 124 17.39 8.70 -6.95
C THR A 124 17.23 9.71 -8.10
N LYS A 125 16.01 10.07 -8.53
CA LYS A 125 15.81 11.02 -9.65
C LYS A 125 16.07 12.49 -9.29
N LEU A 126 15.73 12.89 -8.06
CA LEU A 126 16.02 14.24 -7.55
C LEU A 126 17.50 14.38 -7.19
N ASP A 127 17.99 13.39 -6.45
CA ASP A 127 19.32 13.26 -5.88
C ASP A 127 19.49 11.82 -5.39
N ASP A 128 20.73 11.34 -5.29
CA ASP A 128 21.09 10.00 -4.83
C ASP A 128 21.72 10.05 -3.43
N PRO A 129 21.01 9.60 -2.37
CA PRO A 129 21.54 9.61 -1.01
C PRO A 129 22.86 8.85 -0.81
N LEU A 130 23.12 7.79 -1.57
CA LEU A 130 24.36 7.01 -1.48
C LEU A 130 25.52 7.74 -2.19
N ALA A 131 25.25 8.39 -3.32
CA ALA A 131 26.22 9.25 -3.99
C ALA A 131 26.55 10.51 -3.19
N ALA A 132 25.53 11.15 -2.60
CA ALA A 132 25.66 12.30 -1.71
C ALA A 132 26.41 11.93 -0.43
N PHE A 133 26.21 10.70 0.09
CA PHE A 133 27.04 10.19 1.17
C PHE A 133 28.50 10.00 0.72
N GLY A 134 28.76 9.40 -0.45
CA GLY A 134 30.10 9.27 -1.00
C GLY A 134 31.05 8.48 -0.09
N ALA A 135 30.71 7.22 0.14
CA ALA A 135 31.41 6.32 1.06
C ALA A 135 32.88 6.03 0.65
N ASP A 136 33.71 5.76 1.65
CA ASP A 136 35.06 5.23 1.51
C ASP A 136 35.09 3.70 1.58
N THR A 137 34.36 3.12 2.54
CA THR A 137 34.31 1.67 2.78
C THR A 137 32.87 1.15 2.83
N TYR A 138 32.62 0.04 2.14
CA TYR A 138 31.35 -0.68 2.10
C TYR A 138 31.45 -1.99 2.89
N LEU A 139 30.50 -2.23 3.79
CA LEU A 139 30.23 -3.52 4.41
C LEU A 139 29.01 -4.14 3.71
N LEU A 140 29.20 -5.29 3.06
CA LEU A 140 28.22 -5.91 2.17
C LEU A 140 27.58 -7.16 2.80
N PHE A 141 26.28 -7.11 3.08
CA PHE A 141 25.51 -8.17 3.76
C PHE A 141 24.52 -8.85 2.80
N PHE A 142 25.03 -9.74 1.94
CA PHE A 142 24.25 -10.47 0.94
C PHE A 142 24.44 -12.00 1.09
N GLY A 143 23.54 -12.77 0.48
CA GLY A 143 23.56 -14.24 0.47
C GLY A 143 22.42 -14.89 1.26
N PHE A 144 21.72 -14.16 2.14
CA PHE A 144 20.56 -14.70 2.86
C PHE A 144 19.37 -14.91 1.92
N ASN A 145 18.92 -13.83 1.27
CA ASN A 145 17.76 -13.84 0.38
C ASN A 145 18.00 -14.75 -0.83
N GLU A 146 19.22 -14.76 -1.35
CA GLU A 146 19.63 -15.57 -2.50
C GLU A 146 19.68 -17.07 -2.16
N SER A 147 19.88 -17.44 -0.88
CA SER A 147 19.97 -18.84 -0.44
C SER A 147 18.69 -19.66 -0.65
N PHE A 148 17.54 -18.99 -0.82
CA PHE A 148 16.26 -19.62 -1.09
C PHE A 148 16.18 -20.24 -2.49
N ALA A 149 17.10 -19.90 -3.41
CA ALA A 149 17.27 -20.60 -4.68
C ALA A 149 18.04 -21.94 -4.55
N GLY A 150 18.55 -22.28 -3.37
CA GLY A 150 19.23 -23.54 -3.10
C GLY A 150 20.55 -23.73 -3.88
N PRO A 151 21.06 -24.97 -3.97
CA PRO A 151 22.33 -25.26 -4.65
C PRO A 151 22.38 -24.81 -6.12
N GLY A 152 21.23 -24.67 -6.79
CA GLY A 152 21.15 -24.22 -8.18
C GLY A 152 21.43 -22.72 -8.39
N GLY A 153 21.24 -21.88 -7.37
CA GLY A 153 21.44 -20.43 -7.47
C GLY A 153 22.88 -19.95 -7.25
N VAL A 154 23.75 -20.78 -6.68
CA VAL A 154 25.11 -20.41 -6.21
C VAL A 154 25.98 -19.83 -7.32
N ALA A 155 25.92 -20.40 -8.55
CA ALA A 155 26.71 -19.92 -9.69
C ALA A 155 26.27 -18.52 -10.15
N THR A 156 24.96 -18.28 -10.21
CA THR A 156 24.36 -16.98 -10.54
C THR A 156 24.72 -15.94 -9.49
N PHE A 157 24.51 -16.26 -8.20
CA PHE A 157 24.90 -15.40 -7.07
C PHE A 157 26.36 -14.97 -7.13
N THR A 158 27.28 -15.90 -7.42
CA THR A 158 28.72 -15.61 -7.56
C THR A 158 29.00 -14.60 -8.67
N ALA A 159 28.32 -14.72 -9.81
CA ALA A 159 28.48 -13.82 -10.95
C ALA A 159 27.86 -12.44 -10.69
N ASP A 160 26.69 -12.39 -10.04
CA ASP A 160 26.01 -11.14 -9.72
C ASP A 160 26.70 -10.37 -8.58
N TYR A 161 27.34 -11.04 -7.63
CA TYR A 161 28.19 -10.39 -6.61
C TYR A 161 29.40 -9.70 -7.27
N GLU A 162 30.05 -10.38 -8.21
CA GLU A 162 31.17 -9.83 -8.99
C GLU A 162 30.76 -8.60 -9.81
N LYS A 163 29.53 -8.61 -10.35
CA LYS A 163 28.92 -7.48 -11.05
C LYS A 163 28.61 -6.33 -10.07
N LEU A 164 28.00 -6.60 -8.92
CA LEU A 164 27.70 -5.61 -7.88
C LEU A 164 28.95 -4.83 -7.44
N LEU A 165 30.07 -5.51 -7.19
CA LEU A 165 31.33 -4.86 -6.81
C LEU A 165 31.83 -3.87 -7.88
N HIS A 166 31.64 -4.22 -9.16
CA HIS A 166 31.98 -3.32 -10.27
C HIS A 166 31.00 -2.14 -10.40
N GLU A 167 29.69 -2.40 -10.27
CA GLU A 167 28.65 -1.37 -10.29
C GLU A 167 28.88 -0.33 -9.20
N LEU A 168 29.06 -0.77 -7.94
CA LEU A 168 29.29 0.13 -6.80
C LEU A 168 30.55 0.97 -6.98
N ALA A 169 31.65 0.37 -7.44
CA ALA A 169 32.91 1.10 -7.66
C ALA A 169 32.83 2.13 -8.79
N SER A 170 32.02 1.85 -9.83
CA SER A 170 31.84 2.71 -10.99
C SER A 170 30.86 3.86 -10.72
N GLN A 171 29.73 3.56 -10.07
CA GLN A 171 28.66 4.53 -9.77
C GLN A 171 29.01 5.42 -8.58
N TYR A 172 29.65 4.86 -7.54
CA TYR A 172 29.93 5.54 -6.27
C TYR A 172 31.44 5.60 -5.96
N PRO A 173 32.24 6.30 -6.79
CA PRO A 173 33.62 6.58 -6.45
C PRO A 173 33.69 7.45 -5.18
N ARG A 174 34.82 7.38 -4.49
CA ARG A 174 35.06 8.12 -3.24
C ARG A 174 35.11 9.63 -3.46
N ASP A 175 35.77 10.04 -4.55
CA ASP A 175 36.09 11.42 -4.87
C ASP A 175 36.08 11.71 -6.39
N ASP A 176 36.31 12.97 -6.75
CA ASP A 176 36.27 13.44 -8.14
C ASP A 176 37.43 12.89 -8.98
N THR A 177 38.48 12.33 -8.35
CA THR A 177 39.55 11.61 -9.06
C THR A 177 39.16 10.18 -9.45
N LYS A 178 37.93 9.76 -9.11
CA LYS A 178 37.36 8.43 -9.35
C LYS A 178 38.11 7.33 -8.60
N ALA A 179 38.66 7.64 -7.42
CA ALA A 179 39.23 6.65 -6.52
C ALA A 179 38.16 5.62 -6.12
N ALA A 180 38.44 4.33 -6.33
CA ALA A 180 37.51 3.25 -6.01
C ALA A 180 37.31 3.10 -4.47
N PRO A 181 36.11 2.76 -4.01
CA PRO A 181 35.85 2.44 -2.61
C PRO A 181 36.48 1.10 -2.20
N ARG A 182 36.64 0.91 -0.88
CA ARG A 182 37.05 -0.34 -0.25
C ARG A 182 35.82 -1.19 0.03
N PHE A 183 35.85 -2.49 -0.31
CA PHE A 183 34.77 -3.43 0.00
C PHE A 183 35.21 -4.43 1.07
N VAL A 184 34.31 -4.73 1.99
CA VAL A 184 34.38 -5.86 2.93
C VAL A 184 33.12 -6.70 2.72
N ILE A 185 33.30 -8.00 2.48
CA ILE A 185 32.19 -8.94 2.34
C ILE A 185 31.88 -9.52 3.72
N VAL A 186 30.62 -9.47 4.13
CA VAL A 186 30.13 -10.04 5.38
C VAL A 186 29.19 -11.19 5.03
N SER A 187 29.40 -12.37 5.63
CA SER A 187 28.50 -13.51 5.38
C SER A 187 27.11 -13.25 5.96
N PRO A 188 26.08 -13.99 5.49
CA PRO A 188 24.85 -14.16 6.25
C PRO A 188 25.12 -14.66 7.68
N ILE A 189 24.18 -14.43 8.58
CA ILE A 189 24.09 -15.17 9.84
C ILE A 189 23.44 -16.53 9.60
N ALA A 190 23.59 -17.45 10.55
CA ALA A 190 22.83 -18.69 10.58
C ALA A 190 21.36 -18.45 10.95
N VAL A 191 20.48 -19.40 10.61
CA VAL A 191 19.11 -19.45 11.10
C VAL A 191 19.08 -20.13 12.46
N GLU A 192 18.41 -19.52 13.43
CA GLU A 192 18.18 -20.03 14.78
C GLU A 192 17.05 -21.06 14.80
N ALA A 193 17.24 -22.15 15.56
CA ALA A 193 16.28 -23.24 15.62
C ALA A 193 15.07 -22.89 16.53
N SER A 194 13.96 -22.49 15.91
CA SER A 194 12.77 -22.07 16.64
C SER A 194 12.09 -23.15 17.48
N GLY A 195 12.21 -24.42 17.09
CA GLY A 195 11.41 -25.54 17.63
C GLY A 195 9.91 -25.48 17.30
N SER A 196 9.46 -24.46 16.55
CA SER A 196 8.06 -24.27 16.17
C SER A 196 7.70 -25.05 14.91
N PRO A 197 6.58 -25.79 14.87
CA PRO A 197 6.10 -26.45 13.66
C PRO A 197 5.57 -25.46 12.60
N TYR A 198 5.40 -24.19 12.95
CA TYR A 198 4.93 -23.14 12.05
C TYR A 198 6.07 -22.43 11.29
N LEU A 199 7.32 -22.63 11.69
CA LEU A 199 8.48 -21.98 11.10
C LEU A 199 9.33 -22.98 10.30
N PRO A 200 10.22 -22.50 9.41
CA PRO A 200 11.09 -23.37 8.63
C PRO A 200 12.03 -24.24 9.48
N ASP A 201 12.47 -25.33 8.87
CA ASP A 201 13.53 -26.19 9.37
C ASP A 201 14.88 -25.46 9.27
N ALA A 202 15.43 -25.08 10.42
CA ALA A 202 16.66 -24.30 10.49
C ALA A 202 17.90 -25.07 9.99
N GLU A 203 17.94 -26.40 10.09
CA GLU A 203 19.08 -27.17 9.57
C GLU A 203 19.11 -27.11 8.04
N LYS A 204 17.96 -27.34 7.39
CA LYS A 204 17.84 -27.24 5.92
C LYS A 204 18.15 -25.85 5.38
N GLN A 205 17.77 -24.80 6.10
CA GLN A 205 18.10 -23.43 5.72
C GLN A 205 19.59 -23.14 5.90
N ASN A 206 20.19 -23.57 7.01
CA ASN A 206 21.62 -23.42 7.27
C ASN A 206 22.49 -24.18 6.26
N ASP A 207 22.05 -25.37 5.80
CA ASP A 207 22.76 -26.12 4.75
C ASP A 207 22.78 -25.35 3.41
N SER A 208 21.71 -24.62 3.07
CA SER A 208 21.72 -23.73 1.90
C SER A 208 22.59 -22.49 2.13
N LEU A 209 22.43 -21.80 3.27
CA LEU A 209 23.19 -20.59 3.62
C LEU A 209 24.70 -20.82 3.61
N ALA A 210 25.17 -21.99 4.06
CA ALA A 210 26.58 -22.37 4.01
C ALA A 210 27.17 -22.27 2.59
N LEU A 211 26.43 -22.69 1.56
CA LEU A 211 26.86 -22.62 0.16
C LEU A 211 27.05 -21.18 -0.32
N TYR A 212 26.17 -20.27 0.12
CA TYR A 212 26.20 -18.85 -0.26
C TYR A 212 27.26 -18.08 0.54
N ARG A 213 27.47 -18.44 1.81
CA ARG A 213 28.64 -18.02 2.60
C ARG A 213 29.94 -18.41 1.91
N ASP A 214 30.07 -19.66 1.47
CA ASP A 214 31.28 -20.16 0.79
C ASP A 214 31.50 -19.50 -0.58
N ALA A 215 30.43 -19.23 -1.34
CA ALA A 215 30.51 -18.46 -2.59
C ALA A 215 30.93 -16.99 -2.37
N ALA A 216 30.34 -16.31 -1.39
CA ALA A 216 30.71 -14.94 -1.04
C ALA A 216 32.19 -14.83 -0.58
N LYS A 217 32.66 -15.83 0.18
CA LYS A 217 34.06 -15.98 0.56
C LYS A 217 34.98 -16.17 -0.66
N ALA A 218 34.60 -17.03 -1.61
CA ALA A 218 35.38 -17.23 -2.84
C ALA A 218 35.48 -15.95 -3.69
N VAL A 219 34.43 -15.12 -3.74
CA VAL A 219 34.47 -13.79 -4.37
C VAL A 219 35.45 -12.87 -3.63
N ALA A 220 35.42 -12.84 -2.30
CA ALA A 220 36.34 -12.04 -1.49
C ALA A 220 37.80 -12.45 -1.72
N GLU A 221 38.11 -13.75 -1.66
CA GLU A 221 39.45 -14.30 -1.88
C GLU A 221 39.98 -13.98 -3.28
N LYS A 222 39.16 -14.19 -4.32
CA LYS A 222 39.49 -13.88 -5.71
C LYS A 222 39.77 -12.39 -5.96
N ARG A 223 39.09 -11.50 -5.22
CA ARG A 223 39.28 -10.04 -5.30
C ARG A 223 40.31 -9.49 -4.31
N GLY A 224 40.85 -10.32 -3.41
CA GLY A 224 41.76 -9.88 -2.35
C GLY A 224 41.10 -8.94 -1.33
N LEU A 225 39.81 -9.16 -1.05
CA LEU A 225 39.01 -8.39 -0.10
C LEU A 225 38.96 -9.07 1.27
N ALA A 226 38.73 -8.27 2.32
CA ALA A 226 38.38 -8.79 3.63
C ALA A 226 37.02 -9.51 3.59
N PHE A 227 36.96 -10.66 4.26
CA PHE A 227 35.76 -11.47 4.45
C PHE A 227 35.53 -11.67 5.95
N VAL A 228 34.33 -11.32 6.44
CA VAL A 228 33.90 -11.58 7.82
C VAL A 228 32.86 -12.70 7.81
N ASP A 229 33.22 -13.84 8.43
CA ASP A 229 32.30 -14.96 8.65
C ASP A 229 31.51 -14.72 9.94
N LEU A 230 30.21 -14.42 9.79
CA LEU A 230 29.24 -14.40 10.89
C LEU A 230 28.52 -15.75 11.02
N PHE A 231 28.46 -16.54 9.95
CA PHE A 231 27.64 -17.75 9.85
C PHE A 231 28.09 -18.84 10.82
N ASP A 232 29.36 -19.26 10.79
CA ASP A 232 29.82 -20.39 11.62
C ASP A 232 29.74 -20.05 13.12
N ALA A 233 29.99 -18.78 13.47
CA ALA A 233 29.93 -18.30 14.85
C ALA A 233 28.49 -18.15 15.36
N THR A 234 27.57 -17.62 14.55
CA THR A 234 26.13 -17.57 14.91
C THR A 234 25.51 -18.95 14.94
N ARG A 235 25.83 -19.86 14.00
CA ARG A 235 25.39 -21.27 14.02
C ARG A 235 25.77 -21.97 15.32
N LYS A 236 26.98 -21.70 15.83
CA LYS A 236 27.44 -22.23 17.11
C LYS A 236 26.69 -21.62 18.30
N GLU A 237 26.52 -20.30 18.34
CA GLU A 237 25.83 -19.60 19.44
C GLU A 237 24.35 -19.98 19.51
N PHE A 238 23.65 -19.99 18.38
CA PHE A 238 22.23 -20.28 18.25
C PHE A 238 21.90 -21.76 18.55
N ALA A 239 22.91 -22.62 18.65
CA ALA A 239 22.79 -24.00 19.10
C ALA A 239 23.07 -24.19 20.61
N THR A 240 23.44 -23.15 21.36
CA THR A 240 23.77 -23.26 22.79
C THR A 240 22.53 -23.47 23.68
N GLN A 241 21.38 -22.90 23.29
CA GLN A 241 20.12 -22.99 24.02
C GLN A 241 18.96 -23.21 23.03
N PRO A 242 17.98 -24.09 23.32
CA PRO A 242 16.83 -24.29 22.44
C PRO A 242 15.91 -23.07 22.34
N GLY A 243 15.30 -22.89 21.18
CA GLY A 243 14.32 -21.82 20.92
C GLY A 243 14.95 -20.50 20.48
N LEU A 244 14.11 -19.48 20.34
CA LEU A 244 14.48 -18.19 19.77
C LEU A 244 15.03 -17.25 20.85
N GLN A 245 16.37 -17.23 21.02
CA GLN A 245 17.06 -16.37 21.98
C GLN A 245 17.62 -15.10 21.31
N HIS A 246 18.11 -15.21 20.07
CA HIS A 246 18.79 -14.15 19.34
C HIS A 246 17.99 -13.58 18.17
N THR A 247 16.96 -14.30 17.72
CA THR A 247 16.06 -13.88 16.65
C THR A 247 14.62 -13.88 17.13
N ILE A 248 13.71 -13.34 16.33
CA ILE A 248 12.26 -13.34 16.61
C ILE A 248 11.49 -14.44 15.86
N ASN A 249 12.11 -15.03 14.82
CA ASN A 249 11.46 -15.95 13.89
C ASN A 249 12.44 -16.90 13.17
N GLY A 250 13.68 -17.01 13.67
CA GLY A 250 14.76 -17.80 13.08
C GLY A 250 15.79 -16.97 12.29
N CYS A 251 15.38 -15.89 11.61
CA CYS A 251 16.28 -15.10 10.73
C CYS A 251 16.40 -13.61 11.10
N HIS A 252 15.36 -13.01 11.66
CA HIS A 252 15.37 -11.59 12.02
C HIS A 252 15.90 -11.41 13.45
N VAL A 253 17.06 -10.76 13.61
CA VAL A 253 17.69 -10.53 14.92
C VAL A 253 16.80 -9.70 15.87
N ASN A 254 16.79 -10.09 17.15
CA ASN A 254 16.29 -9.27 18.25
C ASN A 254 17.44 -8.43 18.85
N GLU A 255 17.21 -7.67 19.93
CA GLU A 255 18.25 -6.83 20.54
C GLU A 255 19.46 -7.64 21.06
N ALA A 256 19.22 -8.83 21.63
CA ALA A 256 20.30 -9.72 22.08
C ALA A 256 21.08 -10.33 20.91
N GLY A 257 20.41 -10.63 19.80
CA GLY A 257 21.03 -11.03 18.54
C GLY A 257 21.87 -9.91 17.93
N ASP A 258 21.38 -8.67 17.90
CA ASP A 258 22.14 -7.51 17.42
C ASP A 258 23.37 -7.24 18.30
N ALA A 259 23.24 -7.32 19.63
CA ALA A 259 24.36 -7.20 20.55
C ALA A 259 25.45 -8.27 20.29
N PHE A 260 25.03 -9.53 20.07
CA PHE A 260 25.95 -10.62 19.75
C PHE A 260 26.61 -10.44 18.37
N VAL A 261 25.80 -10.20 17.32
CA VAL A 261 26.25 -10.06 15.93
C VAL A 261 27.10 -8.81 15.74
N GLY A 262 26.70 -7.68 16.30
CA GLY A 262 27.50 -6.44 16.29
C GLY A 262 28.81 -6.58 17.05
N GLY A 263 28.80 -7.26 18.20
CA GLY A 263 30.02 -7.59 18.94
C GLY A 263 30.95 -8.56 18.19
N LEU A 264 30.38 -9.55 17.50
CA LEU A 264 31.12 -10.46 16.63
C LEU A 264 31.74 -9.71 15.44
N LEU A 265 30.95 -8.87 14.76
CA LEU A 265 31.38 -8.08 13.61
C LEU A 265 32.53 -7.11 13.97
N ASP A 266 32.41 -6.37 15.09
CA ASP A 266 33.49 -5.52 15.62
C ASP A 266 34.78 -6.32 15.88
N ARG A 267 34.70 -7.44 16.59
CA ARG A 267 35.89 -8.26 16.89
C ARG A 267 36.53 -8.85 15.64
N SER A 268 35.72 -9.30 14.69
CA SER A 268 36.18 -9.90 13.42
C SER A 268 36.80 -8.85 12.49
N LEU A 269 36.21 -7.65 12.41
CA LEU A 269 36.76 -6.54 11.65
C LEU A 269 38.09 -6.05 12.25
N PHE A 270 38.17 -5.86 13.57
CA PHE A 270 39.26 -5.12 14.22
C PHE A 270 40.22 -5.98 15.06
N GLY A 271 40.21 -7.31 14.87
CA GLY A 271 41.26 -8.20 15.40
C GLY A 271 41.16 -8.56 16.89
N GLY A 272 39.96 -8.53 17.46
CA GLY A 272 39.72 -8.78 18.88
C GLY A 272 38.90 -7.67 19.56
N PRO A 273 38.65 -7.74 20.88
CA PRO A 273 37.90 -6.72 21.61
C PRO A 273 38.59 -5.35 21.59
N ALA A 274 37.84 -4.28 21.86
CA ALA A 274 38.41 -2.95 22.03
C ALA A 274 39.36 -2.91 23.24
N ALA A 275 40.46 -2.15 23.14
CA ALA A 275 41.47 -2.05 24.20
C ALA A 275 40.93 -1.42 25.50
N SER A 276 39.84 -0.67 25.41
CA SER A 276 39.10 -0.07 26.51
C SER A 276 37.60 -0.24 26.27
N GLN A 277 36.84 -0.59 27.31
CA GLN A 277 35.39 -0.62 27.28
C GLN A 277 34.84 0.56 28.09
N LEU A 278 33.77 1.19 27.61
CA LEU A 278 33.02 2.19 28.35
C LEU A 278 32.25 1.51 29.50
N PRO A 279 32.04 2.19 30.63
CA PRO A 279 31.03 1.78 31.60
C PRO A 279 29.66 1.65 30.93
N ALA A 280 28.83 0.70 31.36
CA ALA A 280 27.54 0.40 30.72
C ALA A 280 26.65 1.64 30.52
N THR A 281 26.57 2.53 31.51
CA THR A 281 25.80 3.79 31.39
C THR A 281 26.33 4.76 30.33
N ALA A 282 27.65 4.77 30.09
CA ALA A 282 28.26 5.57 29.03
C ALA A 282 28.12 4.90 27.65
N PHE A 283 28.16 3.57 27.60
CA PHE A 283 27.86 2.80 26.38
C PHE A 283 26.41 3.01 25.94
N GLU A 284 25.43 2.90 26.85
CA GLU A 284 24.02 3.16 26.52
C GLU A 284 23.76 4.62 26.12
N LYS A 285 24.46 5.59 26.74
CA LYS A 285 24.38 7.00 26.31
C LYS A 285 24.91 7.19 24.87
N LEU A 286 25.98 6.50 24.50
CA LEU A 286 26.51 6.51 23.13
C LEU A 286 25.56 5.81 22.16
N ARG A 287 25.02 4.65 22.54
CA ARG A 287 24.05 3.86 21.76
C ARG A 287 22.76 4.62 21.47
N ALA A 288 22.22 5.33 22.47
CA ALA A 288 21.06 6.19 22.30
C ALA A 288 21.31 7.30 21.26
N ALA A 289 22.51 7.91 21.24
CA ALA A 289 22.88 8.91 20.25
C ALA A 289 23.09 8.30 18.84
N VAL A 290 23.63 7.08 18.75
CA VAL A 290 23.72 6.30 17.51
C VAL A 290 22.33 5.96 16.95
N ASN A 291 21.37 5.61 17.80
CA ASN A 291 20.01 5.27 17.39
C ASN A 291 19.21 6.52 16.93
N ASP A 292 19.33 7.66 17.63
CA ASP A 292 18.81 8.97 17.18
C ASP A 292 19.36 9.36 15.80
N LYS A 293 20.70 9.28 15.63
CA LYS A 293 21.37 9.51 14.35
C LYS A 293 20.85 8.57 13.25
N SER A 294 20.65 7.28 13.56
CA SER A 294 20.15 6.28 12.61
C SER A 294 18.69 6.53 12.22
N TRP A 295 17.84 6.97 13.14
CA TRP A 295 16.45 7.34 12.86
C TRP A 295 16.34 8.57 11.96
N VAL A 296 17.16 9.61 12.20
CA VAL A 296 17.23 10.78 11.30
C VAL A 296 17.76 10.39 9.92
N HIS A 297 18.80 9.56 9.86
CA HIS A 297 19.34 9.06 8.60
C HIS A 297 18.31 8.24 7.79
N LEU A 298 17.47 7.43 8.45
CA LEU A 298 16.41 6.68 7.76
C LEU A 298 15.50 7.61 6.93
N GLN A 299 15.27 8.84 7.38
CA GLN A 299 14.45 9.81 6.65
C GLN A 299 15.12 10.27 5.33
N ASP A 300 16.45 10.30 5.25
CA ASP A 300 17.20 10.71 4.04
C ASP A 300 17.02 9.74 2.86
N TYR A 301 16.70 8.47 3.10
CA TYR A 301 16.59 7.46 2.04
C TYR A 301 15.29 6.63 2.04
N ARG A 302 14.53 6.62 3.14
CA ARG A 302 13.32 5.80 3.31
C ARG A 302 12.32 6.43 4.29
N MET A 303 12.11 7.74 4.20
CA MET A 303 11.03 8.39 4.94
C MET A 303 9.63 7.88 4.55
N VAL A 304 8.69 8.04 5.48
CA VAL A 304 7.25 7.96 5.22
C VAL A 304 6.84 9.08 4.25
N ASN A 305 5.95 8.78 3.30
CA ASN A 305 5.61 9.61 2.14
C ASN A 305 6.77 9.89 1.15
N GLY A 306 7.81 9.05 1.16
CA GLY A 306 9.05 9.28 0.40
C GLY A 306 8.89 9.46 -1.12
N TRP A 307 7.84 8.93 -1.77
CA TRP A 307 7.66 9.13 -3.22
C TRP A 307 7.35 10.58 -3.58
N TYR A 308 6.68 11.31 -2.67
CA TYR A 308 6.50 12.75 -2.77
C TYR A 308 7.81 13.52 -2.55
N VAL A 309 8.72 13.00 -1.72
CA VAL A 309 9.89 13.77 -1.30
C VAL A 309 11.11 13.51 -2.18
N TYR A 310 11.54 12.26 -2.43
CA TYR A 310 12.66 11.95 -3.35
C TYR A 310 12.24 11.64 -4.79
N GLY A 311 11.01 11.17 -5.02
CA GLY A 311 10.57 10.70 -6.34
C GLY A 311 9.72 11.72 -7.13
N GLY A 312 9.01 11.22 -8.13
CA GLY A 312 8.37 12.03 -9.16
C GLY A 312 6.91 12.46 -8.93
N ARG A 313 6.25 12.05 -7.85
CA ARG A 313 4.82 12.35 -7.61
C ARG A 313 4.58 13.76 -7.03
N ARG A 314 5.42 14.74 -7.36
CA ARG A 314 5.34 16.12 -6.86
C ARG A 314 4.48 17.00 -7.75
N THR A 315 3.49 17.67 -7.15
CA THR A 315 2.71 18.73 -7.81
C THR A 315 3.04 20.13 -7.29
N PHE A 316 3.25 20.31 -5.97
CA PHE A 316 3.39 21.65 -5.37
C PHE A 316 4.66 21.85 -4.51
N ASP A 317 5.24 20.79 -3.97
CA ASP A 317 6.39 20.87 -3.04
C ASP A 317 7.76 20.81 -3.77
N THR A 318 7.91 21.66 -4.79
CA THR A 318 9.16 21.80 -5.56
C THR A 318 10.24 22.54 -4.78
N GLU A 319 9.88 23.40 -3.83
CA GLU A 319 10.82 24.07 -2.90
C GLU A 319 10.86 23.47 -1.50
N THR A 320 9.72 23.01 -0.97
CA THR A 320 9.58 22.50 0.40
C THR A 320 10.49 21.29 0.64
N PHE A 321 10.33 20.25 -0.18
CA PHE A 321 11.01 18.97 0.03
C PHE A 321 12.53 18.99 -0.18
N PRO A 322 13.10 19.74 -1.15
CA PRO A 322 14.56 19.88 -1.23
C PRO A 322 15.19 20.58 -0.02
N ARG A 323 14.49 21.53 0.60
CA ARG A 323 14.93 22.16 1.86
C ARG A 323 14.89 21.16 3.02
N GLU A 324 13.85 20.34 3.08
CA GLU A 324 13.74 19.26 4.07
C GLU A 324 14.87 18.23 3.94
N TYR A 325 15.28 17.82 2.73
CA TYR A 325 16.46 16.94 2.55
C TYR A 325 17.76 17.57 3.05
N ALA A 326 18.03 18.81 2.64
CA ALA A 326 19.23 19.52 3.07
C ALA A 326 19.27 19.60 4.61
N LYS A 327 18.11 19.87 5.23
CA LYS A 327 17.95 19.89 6.68
C LYS A 327 18.20 18.53 7.34
N ILE A 328 17.56 17.46 6.87
CA ILE A 328 17.76 16.09 7.41
C ILE A 328 19.26 15.70 7.39
N ARG A 329 19.99 16.06 6.33
CA ARG A 329 21.43 15.81 6.24
C ARG A 329 22.26 16.64 7.23
N GLY A 330 21.90 17.90 7.41
CA GLY A 330 22.45 18.75 8.47
C GLY A 330 22.21 18.16 9.87
N MET A 331 20.97 17.76 10.15
CA MET A 331 20.57 17.11 11.41
C MET A 331 21.37 15.82 11.68
N ALA A 332 21.61 15.00 10.64
CA ALA A 332 22.43 13.81 10.76
C ALA A 332 23.92 14.13 11.05
N ALA A 333 24.46 15.21 10.48
CA ALA A 333 25.83 15.65 10.74
C ALA A 333 26.02 16.24 12.16
N VAL A 334 25.01 16.95 12.69
CA VAL A 334 24.99 17.37 14.11
C VAL A 334 25.06 16.15 15.03
N ARG A 335 24.36 15.07 14.68
CA ARG A 335 24.34 13.82 15.45
C ARG A 335 25.62 13.00 15.32
N ASP A 336 26.30 13.01 14.16
CA ASP A 336 27.67 12.48 14.04
C ASP A 336 28.62 13.16 15.04
N ALA A 337 28.63 14.50 15.06
CA ALA A 337 29.49 15.28 15.96
C ALA A 337 29.19 14.98 17.45
N ARG A 338 27.90 14.86 17.80
CA ARG A 338 27.44 14.44 19.13
C ARG A 338 27.93 13.04 19.50
N VAL A 339 27.87 12.07 18.59
CA VAL A 339 28.37 10.70 18.79
C VAL A 339 29.89 10.71 19.02
N TRP A 340 30.66 11.48 18.24
CA TRP A 340 32.11 11.63 18.44
C TRP A 340 32.45 12.23 19.81
N ASP A 341 31.74 13.29 20.21
CA ASP A 341 31.99 13.97 21.48
C ASP A 341 31.64 13.09 22.68
N ILE A 342 30.54 12.32 22.63
CA ILE A 342 30.21 11.31 23.66
C ILE A 342 31.28 10.22 23.71
N ALA A 343 31.70 9.67 22.56
CA ALA A 343 32.73 8.64 22.49
C ALA A 343 34.09 9.12 23.03
N ALA A 344 34.44 10.39 22.79
CA ALA A 344 35.62 11.06 23.33
C ALA A 344 35.49 11.48 24.81
N GLY A 345 34.36 11.19 25.47
CA GLY A 345 34.11 11.54 26.87
C GLY A 345 33.90 13.04 27.13
N LYS A 346 33.60 13.83 26.10
CA LYS A 346 33.31 15.26 26.22
C LYS A 346 31.88 15.50 26.72
N PRO A 347 31.61 16.62 27.41
CA PRO A 347 30.25 17.03 27.71
C PRO A 347 29.51 17.42 26.41
N VAL A 348 28.27 16.95 26.27
CA VAL A 348 27.34 17.34 25.20
C VAL A 348 26.05 17.87 25.81
N PRO A 349 25.32 18.79 25.13
CA PRO A 349 24.00 19.24 25.56
C PRO A 349 23.00 18.09 25.68
N GLU A 350 21.89 18.30 26.38
CA GLU A 350 20.85 17.27 26.52
C GLU A 350 20.23 16.90 25.17
N GLN A 351 19.86 17.89 24.36
CA GLN A 351 19.31 17.71 23.01
C GLN A 351 20.31 18.15 21.93
N PRO A 352 20.25 17.60 20.70
CA PRO A 352 20.92 18.17 19.52
C PRO A 352 20.42 19.60 19.22
N ASP A 353 21.29 20.45 18.67
CA ASP A 353 20.90 21.78 18.17
C ASP A 353 20.77 21.73 16.64
N ASP A 354 19.53 21.66 16.16
CA ASP A 354 19.20 21.61 14.75
C ASP A 354 18.92 23.01 14.15
N SER A 355 19.10 24.10 14.90
CA SER A 355 18.76 25.46 14.44
C SER A 355 19.57 25.94 13.23
N ALA A 356 20.81 25.44 13.08
CA ALA A 356 21.70 25.78 11.97
C ALA A 356 21.70 24.74 10.82
N THR A 357 20.71 23.84 10.77
CA THR A 357 20.68 22.74 9.78
C THR A 357 19.98 23.09 8.46
N GLY A 358 19.23 24.18 8.41
CA GLY A 358 18.59 24.69 7.18
C GLY A 358 17.18 25.24 7.43
N ASP A 359 16.80 26.25 6.64
CA ASP A 359 15.50 26.91 6.73
C ASP A 359 14.40 26.14 5.98
N LEU A 360 13.27 25.94 6.65
CA LEU A 360 12.03 25.45 6.05
C LEU A 360 11.11 26.62 5.69
N ILE A 361 10.18 26.40 4.76
CA ILE A 361 9.20 27.39 4.32
C ILE A 361 7.78 26.86 4.54
N VAL A 362 6.86 27.77 4.85
CA VAL A 362 5.42 27.48 4.79
C VAL A 362 4.95 27.84 3.37
N PRO A 363 4.41 26.89 2.60
CA PRO A 363 3.91 27.16 1.25
C PRO A 363 2.60 27.94 1.29
N ASN A 364 2.31 28.66 0.21
CA ASN A 364 1.01 29.31 0.03
C ASN A 364 -0.10 28.26 0.01
N THR A 365 -1.15 28.48 0.79
CA THR A 365 -2.31 27.60 0.82
C THR A 365 -3.17 27.73 -0.44
N ARG A 366 -3.84 26.64 -0.83
CA ARG A 366 -4.90 26.63 -1.86
C ARG A 366 -6.29 26.40 -1.27
N PHE A 367 -6.44 26.56 0.03
CA PHE A 367 -7.74 26.50 0.70
C PHE A 367 -8.61 27.70 0.30
N GLY A 368 -9.94 27.51 0.21
CA GLY A 368 -10.90 28.54 -0.24
C GLY A 368 -10.85 28.92 -1.74
N GLU A 369 -9.72 28.78 -2.42
CA GLU A 369 -9.53 29.22 -3.81
C GLU A 369 -10.53 28.60 -4.79
N PRO A 370 -11.11 29.44 -5.67
CA PRO A 370 -12.17 30.38 -5.32
C PRO A 370 -13.55 29.69 -5.41
N ARG A 371 -13.58 28.39 -5.12
CA ARG A 371 -14.53 27.42 -5.69
C ARG A 371 -15.36 26.66 -4.68
N GLN A 372 -14.84 26.51 -3.48
CA GLN A 372 -15.26 25.44 -2.59
C GLN A 372 -15.98 26.09 -1.43
N ALA A 373 -17.31 25.95 -1.39
CA ALA A 373 -18.15 26.44 -0.30
C ALA A 373 -17.94 25.60 0.97
N TYR A 374 -16.73 25.68 1.51
CA TYR A 374 -16.40 25.22 2.85
C TYR A 374 -16.96 26.20 3.86
N SER A 375 -17.20 25.72 5.08
CA SER A 375 -17.30 26.59 6.24
C SER A 375 -15.91 27.20 6.49
N GLU A 376 -15.75 28.48 6.20
CA GLU A 376 -14.53 29.26 6.45
C GLU A 376 -14.63 30.04 7.76
N ASN A 377 -13.50 30.32 8.39
CA ASN A 377 -13.39 31.15 9.59
C ASN A 377 -13.13 32.62 9.19
N LYS A 378 -13.07 33.54 10.17
CA LYS A 378 -12.87 34.98 9.91
C LYS A 378 -11.49 35.34 9.33
N GLU A 379 -10.56 34.39 9.34
CA GLU A 379 -9.16 34.52 8.91
C GLU A 379 -8.91 33.77 7.57
N GLY A 380 -9.96 33.20 6.95
CA GLY A 380 -9.88 32.47 5.68
C GLY A 380 -9.50 30.98 5.78
N GLY A 381 -9.30 30.47 7.00
CA GLY A 381 -9.03 29.05 7.25
C GLY A 381 -10.31 28.22 7.44
N PRO A 382 -10.22 26.89 7.57
CA PRO A 382 -11.36 26.00 7.76
C PRO A 382 -12.04 26.19 9.12
N THR A 383 -13.37 26.22 9.12
CA THR A 383 -14.23 26.07 10.30
C THR A 383 -14.75 24.63 10.34
N ILE A 384 -14.14 23.80 11.18
CA ILE A 384 -14.58 22.43 11.46
C ILE A 384 -15.63 22.51 12.58
N LEU A 385 -16.89 22.11 12.30
CA LEU A 385 -17.99 22.25 13.27
C LEU A 385 -17.74 21.44 14.56
N PRO A 386 -18.11 21.95 15.74
CA PRO A 386 -18.16 21.15 16.97
C PRO A 386 -19.13 19.96 16.82
N PRO A 387 -18.94 18.85 17.55
CA PRO A 387 -19.73 17.63 17.36
C PRO A 387 -21.25 17.83 17.42
N ALA A 388 -21.74 18.65 18.36
CA ALA A 388 -23.16 18.94 18.53
C ALA A 388 -23.77 19.74 17.36
N ASP A 389 -22.96 20.53 16.64
CA ASP A 389 -23.41 21.23 15.43
C ASP A 389 -23.25 20.36 14.19
N LEU A 390 -22.20 19.53 14.12
CA LEU A 390 -22.04 18.54 13.07
C LEU A 390 -23.22 17.56 13.01
N ILE A 391 -23.67 17.04 14.16
CA ILE A 391 -24.83 16.12 14.22
C ILE A 391 -26.08 16.76 13.59
N LYS A 392 -26.28 18.09 13.71
CA LYS A 392 -27.42 18.81 13.09
C LYS A 392 -27.32 18.91 11.56
N THR A 393 -26.11 18.75 11.00
CA THR A 393 -25.90 18.66 9.54
C THR A 393 -26.10 17.25 8.98
N CYS A 394 -26.23 16.25 9.86
CA CYS A 394 -26.40 14.85 9.50
C CYS A 394 -27.88 14.47 9.34
N THR A 395 -28.17 13.68 8.32
CA THR A 395 -29.47 13.05 8.05
C THR A 395 -29.32 11.54 8.18
N VAL A 396 -30.28 10.91 8.87
CA VAL A 396 -30.37 9.46 9.12
C VAL A 396 -31.81 8.98 8.89
N PRO A 397 -32.06 7.68 8.63
CA PRO A 397 -33.40 7.13 8.48
C PRO A 397 -34.29 7.32 9.74
N PRO A 398 -35.63 7.32 9.58
CA PRO A 398 -36.56 7.42 10.71
C PRO A 398 -36.29 6.38 11.79
N GLY A 399 -36.20 6.83 13.04
CA GLY A 399 -35.89 5.98 14.20
C GLY A 399 -34.38 5.74 14.42
N PHE A 400 -33.49 6.19 13.55
CA PHE A 400 -32.05 6.22 13.85
C PHE A 400 -31.64 7.56 14.48
N GLU A 401 -30.56 7.54 15.25
CA GLU A 401 -29.98 8.69 15.93
C GLU A 401 -28.44 8.56 15.93
N LEU A 402 -27.74 9.62 15.50
CA LEU A 402 -26.28 9.69 15.57
C LEU A 402 -25.86 10.34 16.89
N LYS A 403 -25.10 9.62 17.71
CA LYS A 403 -24.61 10.06 19.02
C LYS A 403 -23.10 10.21 19.00
N LEU A 404 -22.61 11.24 19.68
CA LEU A 404 -21.20 11.34 20.01
C LEU A 404 -20.85 10.30 21.08
N PHE A 405 -19.66 9.71 20.97
CA PHE A 405 -19.07 8.88 22.02
C PHE A 405 -17.81 9.52 22.60
N ALA A 406 -16.93 10.06 21.75
CA ALA A 406 -15.71 10.76 22.17
C ALA A 406 -15.31 11.84 21.14
N ASP A 407 -14.69 12.92 21.60
CA ASP A 407 -14.07 13.95 20.74
C ASP A 407 -12.76 14.47 21.34
N GLU A 408 -11.98 15.14 20.49
CA GLU A 408 -10.65 15.65 20.82
C GLU A 408 -10.59 16.68 21.97
N THR A 409 -11.72 17.33 22.32
CA THR A 409 -11.77 18.31 23.41
C THR A 409 -11.78 17.66 24.79
N LYS A 410 -12.22 16.39 24.87
CA LYS A 410 -12.13 15.56 26.09
C LYS A 410 -10.86 14.69 26.09
N PHE A 411 -10.50 14.14 24.93
CA PHE A 411 -9.36 13.23 24.76
C PHE A 411 -8.50 13.64 23.55
N PRO A 412 -7.55 14.59 23.70
CA PRO A 412 -6.71 15.07 22.59
C PRO A 412 -5.93 13.97 21.84
N GLU A 413 -5.66 12.85 22.50
CA GLU A 413 -4.97 11.68 21.95
C GLU A 413 -5.74 10.95 20.83
N ILE A 414 -7.05 11.20 20.66
CA ILE A 414 -7.90 10.57 19.63
C ILE A 414 -7.88 11.27 18.27
N ALA A 415 -7.10 12.36 18.13
CA ALA A 415 -6.97 13.14 16.90
C ALA A 415 -6.63 12.25 15.69
N LYS A 416 -7.31 12.44 14.55
CA LYS A 416 -7.13 11.66 13.31
C LYS A 416 -7.31 10.14 13.49
N PRO A 417 -8.50 9.67 13.92
CA PRO A 417 -8.78 8.24 14.10
C PRO A 417 -8.82 7.53 12.73
N VAL A 418 -8.16 6.37 12.59
CA VAL A 418 -8.02 5.64 11.31
C VAL A 418 -8.89 4.38 11.26
N GLN A 419 -8.56 3.42 12.12
CA GLN A 419 -9.18 2.11 12.21
C GLN A 419 -9.72 1.94 13.63
N LEU A 420 -10.85 1.26 13.76
CA LEU A 420 -11.54 0.94 15.00
C LEU A 420 -11.57 -0.58 15.20
N ALA A 421 -11.40 -1.04 16.43
CA ALA A 421 -11.60 -2.43 16.80
C ALA A 421 -12.09 -2.56 18.25
N PHE A 422 -12.59 -3.73 18.63
CA PHE A 422 -13.02 -3.99 20.01
C PHE A 422 -12.30 -5.20 20.60
N ASP A 423 -11.76 -5.04 21.81
CA ASP A 423 -11.06 -6.10 22.52
C ASP A 423 -12.00 -7.12 23.19
N SER A 424 -11.42 -8.13 23.84
CA SER A 424 -12.16 -9.18 24.56
C SER A 424 -12.90 -8.67 25.82
N LYS A 425 -12.55 -7.48 26.32
CA LYS A 425 -13.27 -6.76 27.40
C LYS A 425 -14.44 -5.92 26.82
N GLY A 426 -14.53 -5.76 25.49
CA GLY A 426 -15.56 -5.00 24.79
C GLY A 426 -15.26 -3.50 24.67
N ARG A 427 -14.02 -3.08 24.92
CA ARG A 427 -13.59 -1.67 24.87
C ARG A 427 -13.21 -1.27 23.46
N LEU A 428 -13.42 -0.01 23.10
CA LEU A 428 -13.05 0.49 21.78
C LEU A 428 -11.55 0.79 21.74
N TRP A 429 -10.87 0.27 20.73
CA TRP A 429 -9.50 0.60 20.36
C TRP A 429 -9.49 1.42 19.08
N VAL A 430 -8.60 2.41 18.99
CA VAL A 430 -8.48 3.32 17.86
C VAL A 430 -6.99 3.54 17.54
N SER A 431 -6.60 3.45 16.26
CA SER A 431 -5.31 3.97 15.81
C SER A 431 -5.45 5.43 15.38
N THR A 432 -4.45 6.26 15.70
CA THR A 432 -4.53 7.71 15.53
C THR A 432 -3.31 8.23 14.78
N MET A 433 -3.48 9.15 13.84
CA MET A 433 -2.41 9.66 12.96
C MET A 433 -2.29 11.20 12.97
N PRO A 434 -2.03 11.87 14.11
CA PRO A 434 -1.75 13.31 14.12
C PRO A 434 -0.53 13.69 13.27
N SER A 435 0.45 12.80 13.05
CA SER A 435 1.58 13.04 12.13
C SER A 435 1.20 13.08 10.64
N TYR A 436 -0.02 12.67 10.26
CA TYR A 436 -0.46 12.65 8.87
C TYR A 436 -0.52 14.07 8.24
N PRO A 437 -0.04 14.28 7.00
CA PRO A 437 0.47 13.28 6.08
C PRO A 437 1.95 12.92 6.31
N GLN A 438 2.73 13.75 7.00
CA GLN A 438 4.17 13.56 7.12
C GLN A 438 4.79 14.35 8.29
N TRP A 439 5.71 13.73 9.03
CA TRP A 439 6.60 14.41 9.99
C TRP A 439 7.43 15.53 9.36
N GLN A 440 7.72 16.60 10.11
CA GLN A 440 8.52 17.75 9.65
C GLN A 440 9.94 17.74 10.24
N PRO A 441 11.00 17.89 9.44
CA PRO A 441 12.38 17.92 9.94
C PRO A 441 12.67 19.05 10.95
N GLY A 442 13.01 18.64 12.17
CA GLY A 442 13.28 19.53 13.31
C GLY A 442 12.16 19.54 14.35
N ASP A 443 10.99 18.99 14.04
CA ASP A 443 9.95 18.70 15.03
C ASP A 443 10.33 17.43 15.83
N PRO A 444 9.78 17.23 17.05
CA PRO A 444 9.95 15.98 17.78
C PRO A 444 9.57 14.75 16.94
N PRO A 445 10.14 13.55 17.22
CA PRO A 445 9.74 12.33 16.53
C PRO A 445 8.23 12.08 16.63
N PRO A 446 7.60 11.46 15.61
CA PRO A 446 6.18 11.11 15.63
C PRO A 446 5.79 10.33 16.88
N ALA A 447 4.63 10.70 17.42
CA ALA A 447 4.04 10.11 18.60
C ALA A 447 2.57 9.73 18.30
N ASP A 448 2.35 9.09 17.16
CA ASP A 448 1.04 8.52 16.79
C ASP A 448 0.73 7.33 17.71
N LYS A 449 -0.56 7.00 17.90
CA LYS A 449 -0.99 6.20 19.06
C LYS A 449 -1.92 5.04 18.70
N LEU A 450 -1.90 4.02 19.56
CA LEU A 450 -3.08 3.21 19.85
C LEU A 450 -3.70 3.68 21.17
N VAL A 451 -5.01 3.93 21.16
CA VAL A 451 -5.76 4.40 22.33
C VAL A 451 -6.97 3.51 22.60
N ILE A 452 -7.28 3.34 23.88
CA ILE A 452 -8.40 2.53 24.40
C ILE A 452 -9.40 3.47 25.05
N LEU A 453 -10.65 3.45 24.59
CA LEU A 453 -11.74 4.29 25.07
C LEU A 453 -12.79 3.46 25.82
N GLU A 454 -13.20 3.97 26.98
CA GLU A 454 -14.11 3.28 27.90
C GLU A 454 -15.23 4.21 28.40
N ASP A 455 -16.43 3.64 28.45
CA ASP A 455 -17.63 4.16 29.11
C ASP A 455 -17.82 3.33 30.39
N THR A 456 -17.30 3.85 31.50
CA THR A 456 -17.19 3.16 32.79
C THR A 456 -18.42 3.37 33.68
N ASP A 457 -19.13 4.50 33.52
CA ASP A 457 -20.40 4.78 34.21
C ASP A 457 -21.65 4.30 33.44
N LYS A 458 -21.51 4.00 32.14
CA LYS A 458 -22.54 3.49 31.22
C LYS A 458 -23.59 4.52 30.79
N ASP A 459 -23.24 5.81 30.78
CA ASP A 459 -24.11 6.87 30.24
C ASP A 459 -24.20 6.86 28.70
N GLY A 460 -23.25 6.20 28.02
CA GLY A 460 -23.15 6.15 26.58
C GLY A 460 -22.07 7.04 25.97
N THR A 461 -21.18 7.60 26.78
CA THR A 461 -20.07 8.47 26.38
C THR A 461 -18.77 7.92 26.95
N ALA A 462 -17.64 8.06 26.26
CA ALA A 462 -16.36 7.73 26.87
C ALA A 462 -16.05 8.66 28.04
N ASP A 463 -15.79 8.12 29.22
CA ASP A 463 -15.29 8.87 30.39
C ASP A 463 -13.80 8.62 30.68
N LYS A 464 -13.24 7.52 30.16
CA LYS A 464 -11.83 7.17 30.27
C LYS A 464 -11.20 6.93 28.89
N SER A 465 -9.96 7.39 28.76
CA SER A 465 -9.05 7.08 27.66
C SER A 465 -7.74 6.56 28.25
N THR A 466 -7.14 5.56 27.60
CA THR A 466 -5.84 4.97 27.97
C THR A 466 -4.99 4.86 26.72
N VAL A 467 -3.79 5.47 26.74
CA VAL A 467 -2.82 5.36 25.65
C VAL A 467 -2.06 4.05 25.81
N PHE A 468 -2.27 3.09 24.91
CA PHE A 468 -1.65 1.77 24.96
C PHE A 468 -0.19 1.82 24.47
N TYR A 469 0.05 2.59 23.40
CA TYR A 469 1.39 2.81 22.84
C TYR A 469 1.40 4.12 22.04
N ASP A 470 2.51 4.88 22.11
CA ASP A 470 2.58 6.27 21.64
C ASP A 470 3.83 6.62 20.81
N LYS A 471 4.51 5.62 20.26
CA LYS A 471 5.75 5.78 19.47
C LYS A 471 5.58 5.29 18.03
N LEU A 472 4.38 5.42 17.47
CA LEU A 472 4.07 5.02 16.10
C LEU A 472 4.28 6.19 15.13
N HIS A 473 4.40 5.87 13.85
CA HIS A 473 4.43 6.82 12.76
C HIS A 473 3.47 6.38 11.65
N CYS A 474 2.36 7.11 11.51
CA CYS A 474 1.33 6.84 10.51
C CYS A 474 0.68 5.41 10.59
N PRO A 475 0.17 4.95 11.76
CA PRO A 475 -0.40 3.61 11.91
C PRO A 475 -1.75 3.40 11.18
N THR A 476 -1.66 2.88 9.96
CA THR A 476 -2.78 2.67 9.01
C THR A 476 -3.67 1.46 9.27
N GLY A 477 -3.30 0.58 10.20
CA GLY A 477 -4.15 -0.53 10.60
C GLY A 477 -3.56 -1.43 11.68
N PHE A 478 -4.44 -2.14 12.38
CA PHE A 478 -4.07 -3.04 13.47
C PHE A 478 -5.05 -4.22 13.65
N GLN A 479 -4.61 -5.29 14.30
CA GLN A 479 -5.42 -6.49 14.59
C GLN A 479 -4.93 -7.21 15.85
N PHE A 480 -5.85 -7.61 16.74
CA PHE A 480 -5.53 -8.44 17.90
C PHE A 480 -5.01 -9.82 17.50
N PHE A 481 -3.90 -10.25 18.10
CA PHE A 481 -3.26 -11.55 17.83
C PHE A 481 -2.39 -12.00 19.01
N ASP A 482 -2.52 -13.28 19.40
CA ASP A 482 -1.67 -13.97 20.41
C ASP A 482 -1.54 -13.27 21.78
N GLY A 483 -2.58 -12.53 22.19
CA GLY A 483 -2.59 -11.77 23.45
C GLY A 483 -1.92 -10.40 23.36
N GLY A 484 -1.54 -9.97 22.16
CA GLY A 484 -1.11 -8.61 21.84
C GLY A 484 -1.85 -8.05 20.61
N VAL A 485 -1.26 -7.05 19.98
CA VAL A 485 -1.80 -6.34 18.81
C VAL A 485 -0.73 -6.25 17.72
N LEU A 486 -1.05 -6.72 16.52
CA LEU A 486 -0.27 -6.46 15.31
C LEU A 486 -0.61 -5.06 14.78
N VAL A 487 0.39 -4.26 14.43
CA VAL A 487 0.24 -2.87 13.95
C VAL A 487 1.14 -2.62 12.75
N MET A 488 0.64 -1.94 11.72
CA MET A 488 1.49 -1.39 10.64
C MET A 488 2.21 -0.13 11.13
N ASP A 489 3.54 -0.12 11.10
CA ASP A 489 4.39 1.02 11.48
C ASP A 489 5.55 1.10 10.47
N GLN A 490 5.26 1.65 9.29
CA GLN A 490 6.11 1.51 8.11
C GLN A 490 7.54 2.04 8.36
N PRO A 491 8.61 1.31 7.98
CA PRO A 491 8.63 0.17 7.06
C PRO A 491 8.41 -1.23 7.69
N ARG A 492 7.90 -1.31 8.92
CA ARG A 492 7.80 -2.55 9.70
C ARG A 492 6.37 -2.87 10.09
N MET A 493 6.19 -4.09 10.60
CA MET A 493 5.03 -4.47 11.38
C MET A 493 5.48 -4.74 12.82
N LEU A 494 4.74 -4.21 13.79
CA LEU A 494 4.99 -4.42 15.21
C LEU A 494 3.99 -5.43 15.76
N TRP A 495 4.41 -6.20 16.76
CA TRP A 495 3.54 -6.85 17.72
C TRP A 495 3.77 -6.18 19.08
N LEU A 496 2.68 -5.61 19.63
CA LEU A 496 2.67 -4.84 20.87
C LEU A 496 1.89 -5.61 21.93
N ARG A 497 2.43 -5.72 23.14
CA ARG A 497 1.78 -6.50 24.21
C ARG A 497 1.99 -5.90 25.60
N ASP A 498 0.89 -5.85 26.35
CA ASP A 498 0.83 -5.67 27.79
C ASP A 498 1.28 -6.95 28.51
N THR A 499 2.17 -6.80 29.49
CA THR A 499 2.74 -7.93 30.25
C THR A 499 2.38 -7.94 31.74
N ASP A 500 1.84 -6.86 32.30
CA ASP A 500 1.52 -6.75 33.73
C ASP A 500 0.04 -6.44 34.06
N GLY A 501 -0.73 -6.01 33.05
CA GLY A 501 -2.16 -5.73 33.11
C GLY A 501 -2.53 -4.25 33.27
N ASP A 502 -1.59 -3.30 33.12
CA ASP A 502 -1.86 -1.86 33.21
C ASP A 502 -2.51 -1.23 31.94
N ASP A 503 -2.76 -2.04 30.91
CA ASP A 503 -3.25 -1.66 29.59
C ASP A 503 -2.27 -0.74 28.80
N LYS A 504 -0.95 -0.98 28.89
CA LYS A 504 0.10 -0.42 28.01
C LYS A 504 1.01 -1.49 27.42
N ALA A 505 1.71 -1.18 26.33
CA ALA A 505 2.66 -2.09 25.69
C ALA A 505 4.07 -2.00 26.31
N ASP A 506 4.41 -2.94 27.19
CA ASP A 506 5.79 -3.12 27.69
C ASP A 506 6.67 -3.92 26.72
N SER A 507 6.03 -4.79 25.93
CA SER A 507 6.70 -5.63 24.95
C SER A 507 6.42 -5.13 23.53
N VAL A 508 7.50 -4.79 22.83
CA VAL A 508 7.49 -4.29 21.45
C VAL A 508 8.37 -5.20 20.60
N VAL A 509 7.79 -5.91 19.64
CA VAL A 509 8.50 -6.83 18.76
C VAL A 509 8.30 -6.42 17.31
N HIS A 510 9.37 -6.06 16.60
CA HIS A 510 9.34 -5.80 15.15
C HIS A 510 9.26 -7.15 14.42
N VAL A 511 8.05 -7.61 14.03
CA VAL A 511 7.83 -8.98 13.53
C VAL A 511 8.24 -9.20 12.07
N LEU A 512 8.04 -8.19 11.22
CA LEU A 512 8.39 -8.21 9.80
C LEU A 512 8.94 -6.84 9.38
N ASP A 513 9.97 -6.86 8.53
CA ASP A 513 10.58 -5.67 7.96
C ASP A 513 10.39 -5.67 6.44
N GLY A 514 10.16 -4.50 5.84
CA GLY A 514 10.24 -4.35 4.39
C GLY A 514 8.99 -3.82 3.70
N PHE A 515 7.98 -3.41 4.47
CA PHE A 515 6.83 -2.70 3.91
C PHE A 515 7.27 -1.38 3.24
N ALA A 516 6.51 -0.99 2.23
CA ALA A 516 6.57 0.30 1.56
C ALA A 516 6.60 1.47 2.57
N THR A 517 7.08 2.63 2.14
CA THR A 517 6.94 3.91 2.87
C THR A 517 6.54 5.06 1.93
N GLU A 518 6.25 4.75 0.67
CA GLU A 518 6.21 5.70 -0.44
C GLU A 518 5.07 6.73 -0.37
N ASP A 519 3.89 6.31 0.04
CA ASP A 519 2.66 7.11 0.01
C ASP A 519 1.67 6.68 1.10
N THR A 520 1.48 7.49 2.15
CA THR A 520 0.62 7.12 3.29
C THR A 520 -0.85 6.89 2.92
N HIS A 521 -1.31 7.35 1.75
CA HIS A 521 -2.62 6.97 1.25
C HIS A 521 -2.69 5.55 0.72
N HIS A 522 -1.63 5.01 0.12
CA HIS A 522 -1.63 3.70 -0.56
C HIS A 522 -1.04 2.58 0.30
N THR A 523 -0.73 2.89 1.55
CA THR A 523 -0.06 2.03 2.52
C THR A 523 -0.87 0.79 2.86
N ALA A 524 -0.17 -0.31 3.12
CA ALA A 524 -0.74 -1.52 3.71
C ALA A 524 -1.60 -1.17 4.96
N GLY A 525 -2.92 -1.31 4.85
CA GLY A 525 -3.87 -0.91 5.89
C GLY A 525 -5.19 -1.69 5.80
N ALA A 526 -6.24 -1.17 6.43
CA ALA A 526 -7.58 -1.77 6.46
C ALA A 526 -7.56 -3.26 6.85
N PHE A 527 -7.08 -3.54 8.06
CA PHE A 527 -6.81 -4.90 8.56
C PHE A 527 -8.11 -5.64 8.88
N GLU A 528 -8.33 -6.80 8.25
CA GLU A 528 -9.46 -7.69 8.55
C GLU A 528 -8.97 -9.15 8.63
N ALA A 529 -9.27 -9.82 9.74
CA ALA A 529 -8.95 -11.24 9.92
C ALA A 529 -10.02 -12.13 9.26
N SER A 530 -9.60 -13.03 8.40
CA SER A 530 -10.46 -14.11 7.91
C SER A 530 -10.89 -15.03 9.06
N PRO A 531 -12.00 -15.77 8.94
CA PRO A 531 -12.42 -16.71 9.98
C PRO A 531 -11.35 -17.72 10.42
N GLY A 532 -10.50 -18.15 9.48
CA GLY A 532 -9.38 -19.06 9.71
C GLY A 532 -8.12 -18.43 10.31
N GLY A 533 -8.12 -17.13 10.64
CA GLY A 533 -7.00 -16.43 11.27
C GLY A 533 -5.97 -15.82 10.32
N LEU A 534 -6.13 -15.95 8.99
CA LEU A 534 -5.29 -15.23 8.02
C LEU A 534 -5.67 -13.74 7.98
N LEU A 535 -4.69 -12.86 8.17
CA LEU A 535 -4.83 -11.41 8.15
C LEU A 535 -4.81 -10.89 6.71
N HIS A 536 -5.83 -10.11 6.33
CA HIS A 536 -5.89 -9.42 5.05
C HIS A 536 -5.52 -7.94 5.26
N MET A 537 -4.64 -7.42 4.41
CA MET A 537 -4.17 -6.02 4.44
C MET A 537 -4.15 -5.47 3.02
N LEU A 538 -4.66 -4.26 2.82
CA LEU A 538 -4.84 -3.68 1.49
C LEU A 538 -3.74 -2.68 1.16
N GLU A 539 -3.17 -2.75 -0.04
CA GLU A 539 -2.12 -1.85 -0.53
C GLU A 539 -2.45 -1.36 -1.95
N GLY A 540 -2.17 -0.08 -2.24
CA GLY A 540 -2.43 0.57 -3.51
C GLY A 540 -1.27 0.52 -4.52
N VAL A 541 -1.52 1.01 -5.75
CA VAL A 541 -0.55 0.97 -6.87
C VAL A 541 0.72 1.79 -6.68
N ALA A 542 0.83 2.61 -5.64
CA ALA A 542 1.92 3.57 -5.43
C ALA A 542 3.19 2.97 -4.79
N MET A 543 3.20 1.66 -4.54
CA MET A 543 4.08 1.05 -3.54
C MET A 543 5.19 0.14 -4.10
N SER A 544 6.24 0.01 -3.30
CA SER A 544 7.43 -0.82 -3.55
C SER A 544 7.77 -1.69 -2.34
N THR A 545 6.80 -2.47 -1.87
CA THR A 545 6.98 -3.40 -0.75
C THR A 545 7.93 -4.55 -1.10
N ALA A 546 8.93 -4.78 -0.24
CA ALA A 546 9.93 -5.82 -0.35
C ALA A 546 10.23 -6.37 1.05
N VAL A 547 9.43 -7.36 1.48
CA VAL A 547 9.44 -7.93 2.83
C VAL A 547 10.39 -9.10 2.91
N GLU A 548 11.24 -9.12 3.93
CA GLU A 548 12.03 -10.30 4.27
C GLU A 548 11.22 -11.20 5.21
N THR A 549 11.25 -12.51 5.01
CA THR A 549 10.51 -13.49 5.84
C THR A 549 11.37 -14.72 6.10
N PRO A 550 11.03 -15.57 7.09
CA PRO A 550 11.64 -16.88 7.25
C PRO A 550 11.52 -17.77 6.00
N TRP A 551 10.55 -17.50 5.12
CA TRP A 551 10.31 -18.24 3.87
C TRP A 551 10.98 -17.61 2.64
N GLY A 552 11.79 -16.57 2.85
CA GLY A 552 12.52 -15.84 1.81
C GLY A 552 11.91 -14.47 1.49
N PRO A 553 12.48 -13.77 0.50
CA PRO A 553 12.05 -12.43 0.15
C PRO A 553 10.71 -12.43 -0.60
N PHE A 554 9.73 -11.70 -0.09
CA PHE A 554 8.46 -11.42 -0.75
C PHE A 554 8.46 -10.01 -1.35
N ARG A 555 7.94 -9.83 -2.57
CA ARG A 555 7.95 -8.52 -3.25
C ARG A 555 6.64 -8.21 -3.97
N ASN A 556 6.20 -6.96 -3.85
CA ASN A 556 5.15 -6.34 -4.64
C ASN A 556 5.63 -4.97 -5.15
N TYR A 557 5.38 -4.67 -6.41
CA TYR A 557 5.78 -3.39 -7.00
C TYR A 557 4.73 -2.87 -7.98
N GLY A 558 4.17 -1.70 -7.69
CA GLY A 558 3.25 -1.01 -8.57
C GLY A 558 1.91 -1.72 -8.80
N SER A 559 1.51 -2.65 -7.93
CA SER A 559 0.27 -3.43 -8.06
C SER A 559 -0.61 -3.29 -6.84
N SER A 560 -1.81 -2.73 -7.03
CA SER A 560 -2.89 -2.77 -6.05
C SER A 560 -3.32 -4.20 -5.75
N GLY A 561 -3.71 -4.46 -4.50
CA GLY A 561 -4.24 -5.76 -4.10
C GLY A 561 -4.42 -5.91 -2.60
N ALA A 562 -4.61 -7.15 -2.19
CA ALA A 562 -4.59 -7.55 -0.79
C ALA A 562 -3.39 -8.46 -0.52
N TYR A 563 -2.63 -8.15 0.52
CA TYR A 563 -1.80 -9.13 1.19
C TYR A 563 -2.68 -10.08 1.99
N VAL A 564 -2.31 -11.35 1.99
CA VAL A 564 -2.81 -12.37 2.90
C VAL A 564 -1.61 -12.87 3.68
N LEU A 565 -1.52 -12.45 4.95
CA LEU A 565 -0.48 -12.86 5.88
C LEU A 565 -1.04 -13.92 6.83
N ASP A 566 -0.29 -15.00 6.99
CA ASP A 566 -0.45 -15.93 8.09
C ASP A 566 0.42 -15.45 9.27
N PRO A 567 -0.18 -14.97 10.38
CA PRO A 567 0.57 -14.44 11.52
C PRO A 567 1.24 -15.51 12.39
N ARG A 568 1.01 -16.82 12.14
CA ARG A 568 1.70 -17.91 12.84
C ARG A 568 2.93 -18.40 12.11
N THR A 569 2.86 -18.48 10.78
CA THR A 569 3.99 -18.94 9.95
C THR A 569 4.81 -17.79 9.37
N TRP A 570 4.28 -16.56 9.35
CA TRP A 570 4.81 -15.41 8.61
C TRP A 570 4.84 -15.61 7.08
N ARG A 571 4.10 -16.58 6.55
CA ARG A 571 3.90 -16.70 5.10
C ARG A 571 3.00 -15.58 4.61
N ILE A 572 3.49 -14.84 3.62
CA ILE A 572 2.75 -13.76 2.97
C ILE A 572 2.54 -14.09 1.49
N ARG A 573 1.33 -13.83 1.00
CA ARG A 573 1.00 -13.83 -0.43
C ARG A 573 0.25 -12.55 -0.77
N HIS A 574 0.18 -12.21 -2.05
CA HIS A 574 -0.59 -11.07 -2.56
C HIS A 574 -1.52 -11.53 -3.68
N PHE A 575 -2.73 -10.98 -3.73
CA PHE A 575 -3.58 -11.09 -4.90
C PHE A 575 -3.94 -9.72 -5.45
N LYS A 576 -3.89 -9.59 -6.77
CA LYS A 576 -4.12 -8.33 -7.46
C LYS A 576 -5.60 -7.98 -7.51
N THR A 577 -5.90 -6.69 -7.42
CA THR A 577 -7.23 -6.13 -7.67
C THR A 577 -7.16 -5.27 -8.94
N PRO A 578 -7.42 -5.83 -10.14
CA PRO A 578 -7.19 -5.11 -11.39
C PRO A 578 -8.15 -3.91 -11.53
N GLY A 579 -7.61 -2.77 -11.95
CA GLY A 579 -8.34 -1.51 -12.06
C GLY A 579 -8.51 -0.74 -10.73
N TYR A 580 -8.01 -1.25 -9.61
CA TYR A 580 -7.98 -0.50 -8.35
C TYR A 580 -6.78 0.45 -8.30
N GLY A 581 -6.98 1.64 -7.75
CA GLY A 581 -5.87 2.56 -7.45
C GLY A 581 -5.35 2.40 -6.02
N ASN A 582 -6.27 2.33 -5.05
CA ASN A 582 -5.94 2.45 -3.64
C ASN A 582 -7.02 1.80 -2.74
N PRO A 583 -6.97 0.49 -2.44
CA PRO A 583 -8.00 -0.19 -1.67
C PRO A 583 -7.96 0.09 -0.16
N TRP A 584 -9.14 0.29 0.43
CA TRP A 584 -9.33 0.67 1.85
C TRP A 584 -10.54 0.02 2.53
N CYS A 585 -11.16 -0.99 1.91
CA CYS A 585 -12.34 -1.67 2.44
C CYS A 585 -12.15 -3.19 2.35
N TYR A 586 -12.22 -3.91 3.48
CA TYR A 586 -12.30 -5.38 3.48
C TYR A 586 -13.28 -5.83 4.56
N VAL A 587 -14.18 -6.75 4.24
CA VAL A 587 -15.03 -7.43 5.23
C VAL A 587 -15.44 -8.83 4.78
N PHE A 588 -15.51 -9.78 5.71
CA PHE A 588 -16.06 -11.12 5.46
C PHE A 588 -17.53 -11.22 5.86
N ASN A 589 -18.33 -11.92 5.04
CA ASN A 589 -19.67 -12.36 5.46
C ASN A 589 -19.59 -13.58 6.40
N GLU A 590 -20.75 -14.04 6.91
CA GLU A 590 -20.77 -15.16 7.86
C GLU A 590 -20.25 -16.51 7.35
N TRP A 591 -20.07 -16.67 6.03
CA TRP A 591 -19.52 -17.86 5.39
C TRP A 591 -18.05 -17.70 4.98
N GLY A 592 -17.38 -16.65 5.47
CA GLY A 592 -15.96 -16.40 5.22
C GLY A 592 -15.65 -15.98 3.79
N GLN A 593 -16.63 -15.44 3.06
CA GLN A 593 -16.48 -14.90 1.72
C GLN A 593 -16.23 -13.38 1.83
N GLY A 594 -15.11 -12.91 1.27
CA GLY A 594 -14.64 -11.55 1.46
C GLY A 594 -15.08 -10.60 0.36
N ILE A 595 -15.44 -9.37 0.72
CA ILE A 595 -15.60 -8.26 -0.21
C ILE A 595 -14.45 -7.28 0.02
N CYS A 596 -13.67 -7.00 -1.03
CA CYS A 596 -12.58 -6.02 -1.03
C CYS A 596 -12.93 -4.81 -1.91
N GLY A 597 -12.63 -3.59 -1.46
CA GLY A 597 -13.05 -2.34 -2.09
C GLY A 597 -11.93 -1.35 -2.39
N ASP A 598 -12.00 -0.71 -3.56
CA ASP A 598 -11.11 0.37 -3.97
C ASP A 598 -11.51 1.69 -3.32
N GLY A 599 -10.65 2.27 -2.50
CA GLY A 599 -10.81 3.63 -1.99
C GLY A 599 -10.90 4.66 -3.11
N THR A 600 -10.24 4.46 -4.26
CA THR A 600 -10.26 5.45 -5.36
C THR A 600 -11.60 5.47 -6.10
N GLY A 601 -12.00 4.36 -6.72
CA GLY A 601 -13.19 4.23 -7.55
C GLY A 601 -14.46 3.76 -6.81
N ALA A 602 -14.34 3.44 -5.51
CA ALA A 602 -15.36 2.79 -4.68
C ALA A 602 -15.79 1.37 -5.12
N ALA A 603 -15.21 0.85 -6.21
CA ALA A 603 -15.56 -0.47 -6.75
C ALA A 603 -15.34 -1.56 -5.70
N GLN A 604 -16.28 -2.51 -5.61
CA GLN A 604 -16.27 -3.60 -4.62
C GLN A 604 -16.26 -4.94 -5.36
N HIS A 605 -15.42 -5.88 -4.94
CA HIS A 605 -15.28 -7.19 -5.57
C HIS A 605 -15.25 -8.31 -4.54
N TRP A 606 -15.75 -9.47 -4.94
CA TRP A 606 -15.60 -10.73 -4.19
C TRP A 606 -14.16 -11.25 -4.31
N ASP A 607 -13.62 -11.77 -3.21
CA ASP A 607 -12.21 -12.16 -3.06
C ASP A 607 -11.84 -13.52 -3.70
N THR A 608 -12.73 -14.52 -3.68
CA THR A 608 -12.44 -15.88 -4.19
C THR A 608 -11.87 -15.89 -5.61
N PRO A 609 -12.48 -15.22 -6.60
CA PRO A 609 -12.01 -15.29 -7.98
C PRO A 609 -10.64 -14.63 -8.15
N LEU A 610 -10.35 -13.60 -7.35
CA LEU A 610 -9.11 -12.83 -7.38
C LEU A 610 -7.96 -13.53 -6.65
N SER A 611 -8.25 -14.25 -5.56
CA SER A 611 -7.28 -14.71 -4.56
C SER A 611 -6.57 -16.05 -4.83
N GLY A 612 -6.69 -16.58 -6.06
CA GLY A 612 -5.91 -17.73 -6.56
C GLY A 612 -4.46 -17.37 -6.93
N ALA A 613 -3.79 -18.22 -7.70
CA ALA A 613 -2.47 -17.95 -8.26
C ALA A 613 -2.48 -16.71 -9.17
N GLN A 614 -1.40 -15.93 -9.14
CA GLN A 614 -1.28 -14.65 -9.85
C GLN A 614 -0.36 -14.78 -11.07
N TYR A 615 -0.66 -13.99 -12.10
CA TYR A 615 0.11 -13.96 -13.36
C TYR A 615 0.01 -12.58 -14.03
N GLY A 616 0.87 -12.33 -15.02
CA GLY A 616 0.80 -11.13 -15.86
C GLY A 616 -0.30 -11.25 -16.91
N GLY A 617 -1.05 -10.17 -17.17
CA GLY A 617 -2.15 -10.16 -18.14
C GLY A 617 -3.53 -10.56 -17.60
N ARG A 618 -3.66 -10.78 -16.28
CA ARG A 618 -4.94 -11.00 -15.60
C ARG A 618 -5.97 -9.92 -15.95
N LYS A 619 -7.16 -10.33 -16.42
CA LYS A 619 -8.28 -9.43 -16.76
C LYS A 619 -8.90 -8.79 -15.52
N GLY A 620 -9.55 -7.64 -15.70
CA GLY A 620 -10.42 -7.08 -14.66
C GLY A 620 -11.67 -7.91 -14.40
N LEU A 621 -12.16 -7.83 -13.17
CA LEU A 621 -13.45 -8.39 -12.76
C LEU A 621 -14.51 -7.26 -12.79
N ASN A 622 -15.79 -7.64 -12.81
CA ASN A 622 -16.89 -6.69 -12.64
C ASN A 622 -17.26 -6.55 -11.16
N ALA A 623 -17.45 -5.31 -10.71
CA ALA A 623 -17.84 -5.02 -9.34
C ALA A 623 -19.18 -5.67 -8.98
N VAL A 624 -19.36 -6.02 -7.70
CA VAL A 624 -20.60 -6.64 -7.20
C VAL A 624 -21.81 -5.69 -7.29
N PHE A 625 -21.61 -4.37 -7.35
CA PHE A 625 -22.67 -3.40 -7.57
C PHE A 625 -22.15 -2.07 -8.11
N ALA A 626 -23.07 -1.23 -8.62
CA ALA A 626 -22.78 0.14 -9.00
C ALA A 626 -22.69 1.05 -7.76
N THR A 627 -21.66 1.90 -7.71
CA THR A 627 -21.33 2.80 -6.61
C THR A 627 -21.92 4.21 -6.77
N GLU A 628 -22.60 4.48 -7.89
CA GLU A 628 -23.19 5.79 -8.24
C GLU A 628 -22.21 6.97 -8.14
N ASN A 629 -20.93 6.70 -8.41
CA ASN A 629 -19.79 7.61 -8.27
C ASN A 629 -19.47 8.05 -6.82
N MET A 630 -20.13 7.51 -5.79
CA MET A 630 -19.88 7.86 -4.38
C MET A 630 -18.47 7.39 -3.97
N ARG A 631 -17.52 8.33 -3.83
CA ARG A 631 -16.08 8.06 -3.63
C ARG A 631 -15.34 9.29 -3.06
N PRO A 632 -14.10 9.16 -2.56
CA PRO A 632 -13.41 7.95 -2.11
C PRO A 632 -14.13 7.24 -0.97
N VAL A 633 -13.71 6.01 -0.69
CA VAL A 633 -14.27 5.17 0.40
C VAL A 633 -13.19 4.68 1.36
N VAL A 634 -13.55 4.53 2.64
CA VAL A 634 -12.67 4.06 3.72
C VAL A 634 -13.49 3.15 4.65
N GLY A 635 -13.12 1.88 4.76
CA GLY A 635 -13.83 0.89 5.58
C GLY A 635 -15.20 0.45 5.04
N SER A 636 -15.67 -0.70 5.49
CA SER A 636 -16.93 -1.32 5.07
C SER A 636 -17.40 -2.36 6.08
N ASP A 637 -18.71 -2.54 6.25
CA ASP A 637 -19.26 -3.62 7.08
C ASP A 637 -20.58 -4.15 6.52
N TYR A 638 -21.01 -5.28 7.07
CA TYR A 638 -22.37 -5.80 6.90
C TYR A 638 -23.22 -5.44 8.11
N LEU A 639 -24.43 -4.95 7.87
CA LEU A 639 -25.39 -4.63 8.93
C LEU A 639 -26.02 -5.91 9.48
N ARG A 640 -25.42 -6.51 10.52
CA ARG A 640 -26.01 -7.63 11.26
C ARG A 640 -26.06 -7.36 12.75
N SER A 641 -27.21 -6.87 13.22
CA SER A 641 -27.40 -6.49 14.62
C SER A 641 -28.86 -6.53 15.05
N ARG A 642 -29.16 -7.18 16.18
CA ARG A 642 -30.49 -7.13 16.81
C ARG A 642 -30.90 -5.73 17.26
N GLN A 643 -29.96 -4.79 17.39
CA GLN A 643 -30.19 -3.38 17.67
C GLN A 643 -30.95 -2.70 16.51
N PHE A 644 -30.68 -3.13 15.27
CA PHE A 644 -31.19 -2.48 14.06
C PHE A 644 -32.55 -3.07 13.61
N PRO A 645 -33.32 -2.34 12.77
CA PRO A 645 -34.54 -2.86 12.14
C PRO A 645 -34.34 -4.16 11.35
N ASP A 646 -35.43 -4.87 11.09
CA ASP A 646 -35.37 -6.17 10.39
C ASP A 646 -35.12 -6.00 8.88
N ASP A 647 -35.54 -4.86 8.29
CA ASP A 647 -35.38 -4.55 6.86
C ASP A 647 -33.96 -4.08 6.49
N VAL A 648 -33.11 -3.79 7.47
CA VAL A 648 -31.70 -3.38 7.23
C VAL A 648 -30.69 -4.51 7.45
N GLN A 649 -31.13 -5.69 7.89
CA GLN A 649 -30.23 -6.82 8.11
C GLN A 649 -29.60 -7.30 6.79
N ASP A 650 -28.36 -7.77 6.87
CA ASP A 650 -27.57 -8.31 5.75
C ASP A 650 -27.26 -7.30 4.62
N GLN A 651 -27.58 -6.01 4.83
CA GLN A 651 -27.20 -4.94 3.92
C GLN A 651 -25.70 -4.61 4.03
N PHE A 652 -25.07 -4.32 2.90
CA PHE A 652 -23.68 -3.89 2.81
C PHE A 652 -23.56 -2.36 2.85
N ILE A 653 -22.56 -1.85 3.56
CA ILE A 653 -22.24 -0.42 3.67
C ILE A 653 -20.74 -0.14 3.51
N TYR A 654 -20.40 1.10 3.16
CA TYR A 654 -19.04 1.65 3.25
C TYR A 654 -19.09 3.11 3.71
N ALA A 655 -18.00 3.67 4.25
CA ALA A 655 -17.96 5.10 4.52
C ALA A 655 -17.36 5.88 3.34
N CYS A 656 -18.06 6.93 2.89
CA CYS A 656 -17.71 7.72 1.72
C CYS A 656 -17.30 9.15 2.12
N VAL A 657 -16.03 9.49 1.89
CA VAL A 657 -15.38 10.62 2.58
C VAL A 657 -15.37 11.96 1.82
N ILE A 658 -15.54 12.02 0.49
CA ILE A 658 -15.49 13.31 -0.27
C ILE A 658 -16.84 13.81 -0.77
N ASN A 659 -17.47 13.10 -1.71
CA ASN A 659 -18.60 13.68 -2.44
C ASN A 659 -19.93 13.48 -1.71
N MET A 660 -20.10 12.35 -1.04
CA MET A 660 -21.27 12.04 -0.21
C MET A 660 -21.17 12.56 1.23
N ASN A 661 -20.00 12.43 1.89
CA ASN A 661 -19.83 12.65 3.33
C ASN A 661 -20.82 11.80 4.16
N GLY A 662 -20.77 10.48 4.02
CA GLY A 662 -21.78 9.60 4.62
C GLY A 662 -21.60 8.11 4.35
N ILE A 663 -22.65 7.33 4.66
CA ILE A 663 -22.71 5.87 4.57
C ILE A 663 -23.93 5.47 3.71
N PRO A 664 -23.73 5.05 2.44
CA PRO A 664 -24.77 4.47 1.60
C PRO A 664 -24.95 2.97 1.87
N ARG A 665 -26.04 2.38 1.39
CA ARG A 665 -26.43 0.99 1.67
C ARG A 665 -26.98 0.23 0.46
N TRP A 666 -26.65 -1.06 0.36
CA TRP A 666 -27.12 -2.01 -0.66
C TRP A 666 -27.67 -3.30 -0.04
N THR A 667 -28.73 -3.86 -0.61
CA THR A 667 -29.14 -5.24 -0.34
C THR A 667 -28.30 -6.18 -1.19
N MET A 668 -27.67 -7.17 -0.58
CA MET A 668 -26.83 -8.16 -1.26
C MET A 668 -27.62 -9.45 -1.56
N SER A 669 -27.33 -10.08 -2.69
CA SER A 669 -27.90 -11.37 -3.08
C SER A 669 -26.94 -12.18 -3.95
N ASP A 670 -27.19 -13.48 -4.10
CA ASP A 670 -26.37 -14.36 -4.92
C ASP A 670 -26.47 -14.02 -6.42
N ASP A 671 -25.32 -14.11 -7.10
CA ASP A 671 -25.21 -14.05 -8.55
C ASP A 671 -24.33 -15.22 -9.03
N GLY A 672 -24.98 -16.38 -9.16
CA GLY A 672 -24.31 -17.65 -9.44
C GLY A 672 -23.39 -18.05 -8.29
N ALA A 673 -22.09 -18.17 -8.54
CA ALA A 673 -21.08 -18.39 -7.52
C ALA A 673 -20.87 -17.18 -6.60
N GLY A 674 -20.99 -15.98 -7.15
CA GLY A 674 -20.65 -14.73 -6.49
C GLY A 674 -21.86 -13.96 -6.01
N TYR A 675 -21.80 -12.63 -6.13
CA TYR A 675 -22.74 -11.71 -5.51
C TYR A 675 -23.10 -10.55 -6.43
N LYS A 676 -24.33 -10.05 -6.25
CA LYS A 676 -24.79 -8.76 -6.77
C LYS A 676 -25.41 -7.92 -5.65
N GLY A 677 -25.29 -6.61 -5.73
CA GLY A 677 -25.91 -5.67 -4.79
C GLY A 677 -26.88 -4.70 -5.47
N GLU A 678 -28.01 -4.45 -4.83
CA GLU A 678 -29.04 -3.51 -5.28
C GLU A 678 -29.12 -2.32 -4.32
N ARG A 679 -29.06 -1.11 -4.88
CA ARG A 679 -28.96 0.14 -4.11
C ARG A 679 -30.31 0.48 -3.46
N VAL A 680 -30.35 0.64 -2.14
CA VAL A 680 -31.62 0.89 -1.43
C VAL A 680 -32.17 2.29 -1.72
N ARG A 681 -33.48 2.37 -1.99
CA ARG A 681 -34.22 3.58 -2.35
C ARG A 681 -35.35 3.89 -1.36
N HIS A 682 -35.83 5.13 -1.38
CA HIS A 682 -37.06 5.52 -0.68
C HIS A 682 -38.30 5.02 -1.43
N ASP A 683 -38.32 5.20 -2.75
CA ASP A 683 -39.28 4.56 -3.65
C ASP A 683 -38.53 3.55 -4.54
N PRO A 684 -38.74 2.23 -4.38
CA PRO A 684 -38.14 1.23 -5.26
C PRO A 684 -38.49 1.40 -6.75
N ALA A 685 -39.55 2.13 -7.09
CA ALA A 685 -39.93 2.44 -8.47
C ALA A 685 -39.20 3.68 -9.05
N ASP A 686 -38.63 4.56 -8.21
CA ASP A 686 -37.82 5.70 -8.67
C ASP A 686 -36.31 5.47 -8.40
N PRO A 687 -35.50 5.17 -9.45
CA PRO A 687 -34.07 4.94 -9.30
C PRO A 687 -33.29 6.18 -8.81
N LYS A 688 -33.91 7.36 -8.74
CA LYS A 688 -33.28 8.63 -8.30
C LYS A 688 -33.44 8.93 -6.81
N THR A 689 -34.06 8.05 -6.01
CA THR A 689 -34.36 8.32 -4.59
C THR A 689 -33.45 7.54 -3.62
N PRO A 690 -32.13 7.80 -3.54
CA PRO A 690 -31.23 7.08 -2.64
C PRO A 690 -31.69 7.20 -1.18
N PHE A 691 -31.72 6.08 -0.47
CA PHE A 691 -32.01 6.05 0.96
C PHE A 691 -30.74 5.65 1.72
N ASP A 692 -30.01 6.67 2.16
CA ASP A 692 -28.73 6.55 2.87
C ASP A 692 -28.92 6.15 4.34
N LEU A 693 -27.92 5.49 4.94
CA LEU A 693 -27.90 5.20 6.37
C LEU A 693 -27.43 6.40 7.20
N LEU A 694 -26.48 7.17 6.66
CA LEU A 694 -25.99 8.43 7.21
C LEU A 694 -25.51 9.34 6.09
N LYS A 695 -25.76 10.66 6.18
CA LYS A 695 -25.22 11.65 5.24
C LYS A 695 -25.13 13.02 5.88
N SER A 696 -24.01 13.73 5.71
CA SER A 696 -23.82 15.10 6.17
C SER A 696 -23.86 16.12 5.03
N SER A 697 -24.35 17.33 5.32
CA SER A 697 -24.13 18.50 4.47
C SER A 697 -22.78 19.20 4.72
N ASP A 698 -22.14 18.98 5.89
CA ASP A 698 -20.79 19.46 6.16
C ASP A 698 -19.76 18.66 5.37
N LYS A 699 -18.90 19.37 4.64
CA LYS A 699 -17.84 18.80 3.82
C LYS A 699 -16.59 18.41 4.61
N HIS A 700 -16.51 18.78 5.89
CA HIS A 700 -15.45 18.37 6.82
C HIS A 700 -15.71 17.02 7.49
N PHE A 701 -16.95 16.49 7.45
CA PHE A 701 -17.25 15.16 7.97
C PHE A 701 -16.61 14.08 7.09
N ARG A 702 -15.70 13.31 7.66
CA ARG A 702 -14.96 12.24 6.99
C ARG A 702 -15.18 10.94 7.76
N PRO A 703 -16.33 10.26 7.59
CA PRO A 703 -16.59 9.00 8.28
C PRO A 703 -15.57 7.95 7.84
N VAL A 704 -14.98 7.24 8.80
CA VAL A 704 -14.00 6.17 8.56
C VAL A 704 -14.33 4.94 9.39
N ASP A 705 -13.93 3.78 8.84
CA ASP A 705 -14.00 2.45 9.44
C ASP A 705 -15.30 2.14 10.23
N PRO A 706 -16.45 2.10 9.54
CA PRO A 706 -17.73 1.79 10.18
C PRO A 706 -17.76 0.32 10.61
N GLN A 707 -18.11 0.03 11.87
CA GLN A 707 -18.14 -1.34 12.40
C GLN A 707 -19.29 -1.57 13.40
N ILE A 708 -19.95 -2.73 13.37
CA ILE A 708 -20.92 -3.13 14.40
C ILE A 708 -20.22 -3.46 15.74
N GLY A 709 -20.48 -2.63 16.76
CA GLY A 709 -19.87 -2.75 18.08
C GLY A 709 -20.45 -3.86 18.97
N PRO A 710 -19.89 -4.08 20.17
CA PRO A 710 -20.40 -5.06 21.14
C PRO A 710 -21.82 -4.76 21.64
N ASP A 711 -22.22 -3.49 21.65
CA ASP A 711 -23.57 -3.00 21.97
C ASP A 711 -24.56 -3.10 20.80
N GLY A 712 -24.12 -3.60 19.65
CA GLY A 712 -24.90 -3.73 18.43
C GLY A 712 -25.17 -2.41 17.69
N ALA A 713 -24.67 -1.26 18.16
CA ALA A 713 -24.72 -0.02 17.39
C ALA A 713 -23.69 -0.06 16.24
N LEU A 714 -23.84 0.81 15.24
CA LEU A 714 -22.80 1.03 14.24
C LEU A 714 -21.88 2.15 14.71
N TRP A 715 -20.62 1.83 14.95
CA TRP A 715 -19.58 2.77 15.37
C TRP A 715 -18.80 3.27 14.15
N LEU A 716 -18.27 4.48 14.21
CA LEU A 716 -17.42 5.06 13.17
C LEU A 716 -16.51 6.15 13.74
N GLY A 717 -15.34 6.33 13.12
CA GLY A 717 -14.52 7.52 13.31
C GLY A 717 -14.95 8.68 12.42
N ASP A 718 -14.63 9.91 12.81
CA ASP A 718 -14.59 11.10 11.95
C ASP A 718 -13.18 11.67 11.94
N TRP A 719 -12.51 11.62 10.77
CA TRP A 719 -11.18 12.20 10.58
C TRP A 719 -11.21 13.74 10.69
N ALA A 720 -12.37 14.35 10.44
CA ALA A 720 -12.59 15.77 10.52
C ALA A 720 -11.55 16.62 9.75
N ASN A 721 -11.13 16.19 8.53
CA ASN A 721 -10.16 16.95 7.73
C ASN A 721 -10.80 17.85 6.66
N PRO A 722 -10.41 19.13 6.62
CA PRO A 722 -10.53 19.97 5.43
C PRO A 722 -9.69 19.41 4.27
N LEU A 723 -8.41 19.15 4.52
CA LEU A 723 -7.41 18.79 3.50
C LEU A 723 -6.97 17.33 3.62
N ILE A 724 -7.50 16.48 2.73
CA ILE A 724 -7.14 15.05 2.68
C ILE A 724 -6.15 14.71 1.56
N GLY A 725 -6.29 15.28 0.36
CA GLY A 725 -5.51 14.86 -0.81
C GLY A 725 -4.02 15.24 -0.78
N HIS A 726 -3.16 14.36 -1.30
CA HIS A 726 -1.72 14.60 -1.51
C HIS A 726 -1.39 15.32 -2.84
N MET A 727 -2.29 15.29 -3.82
CA MET A 727 -2.05 15.83 -5.17
C MET A 727 -2.65 17.23 -5.38
N GLN A 728 -3.51 17.68 -4.46
CA GLN A 728 -4.33 18.89 -4.57
C GLN A 728 -3.85 20.02 -3.65
N TYR A 729 -3.08 19.69 -2.61
CA TYR A 729 -2.57 20.60 -1.60
C TYR A 729 -1.18 20.13 -1.19
N SER A 730 -0.25 21.06 -0.92
CA SER A 730 1.07 20.72 -0.38
C SER A 730 0.95 19.89 0.90
N GLN A 731 1.90 19.00 1.19
CA GLN A 731 1.98 18.30 2.47
C GLN A 731 2.21 19.24 3.67
N ARG A 732 2.67 20.48 3.43
CA ARG A 732 2.85 21.56 4.43
C ARG A 732 1.81 22.69 4.33
N ASP A 733 0.68 22.49 3.64
CA ASP A 733 -0.40 23.50 3.63
C ASP A 733 -0.88 23.77 5.07
N PRO A 734 -0.87 25.03 5.55
CA PRO A 734 -1.17 25.37 6.94
C PRO A 734 -2.62 25.06 7.37
N ASN A 735 -3.50 24.68 6.44
CA ASN A 735 -4.89 24.29 6.71
C ASN A 735 -5.07 22.76 6.83
N ARG A 736 -3.97 21.98 6.83
CA ARG A 736 -4.02 20.58 7.24
C ARG A 736 -4.28 20.51 8.73
N ASP A 737 -5.37 19.84 9.11
CA ASP A 737 -5.71 19.67 10.51
C ASP A 737 -5.05 18.41 11.07
N HIS A 738 -4.36 18.59 12.20
CA HIS A 738 -3.62 17.55 12.93
C HIS A 738 -4.24 17.22 14.30
N VAL A 739 -5.33 17.89 14.69
CA VAL A 739 -5.82 17.91 16.09
C VAL A 739 -7.27 17.42 16.26
N LYS A 740 -8.07 17.36 15.20
CA LYS A 740 -9.48 16.93 15.26
C LYS A 740 -9.63 15.43 15.09
N GLY A 741 -10.53 14.82 15.87
CA GLY A 741 -10.77 13.39 15.84
C GLY A 741 -11.92 13.03 16.76
N ARG A 742 -12.87 12.23 16.26
CA ARG A 742 -14.14 11.96 16.96
C ARG A 742 -14.61 10.55 16.69
N ILE A 743 -15.34 10.01 17.64
CA ILE A 743 -16.00 8.71 17.54
C ILE A 743 -17.50 8.91 17.70
N TYR A 744 -18.27 8.37 16.77
CA TYR A 744 -19.73 8.40 16.79
C TYR A 744 -20.33 7.00 16.82
N ARG A 745 -21.57 6.91 17.32
CA ARG A 745 -22.42 5.72 17.29
C ARG A 745 -23.74 6.05 16.63
N LEU A 746 -24.13 5.26 15.65
CA LEU A 746 -25.45 5.30 15.04
C LEU A 746 -26.31 4.20 15.68
N CYS A 747 -27.36 4.62 16.39
CA CYS A 747 -28.25 3.75 17.15
C CYS A 747 -29.68 3.84 16.60
N TYR A 748 -30.42 2.73 16.58
CA TYR A 748 -31.85 2.72 16.34
C TYR A 748 -32.63 2.85 17.65
N THR A 749 -33.47 3.87 17.80
CA THR A 749 -34.09 4.26 19.08
C THR A 749 -35.29 3.42 19.50
N GLN A 750 -35.84 2.58 18.60
CA GLN A 750 -37.01 1.75 18.90
C GLN A 750 -36.68 0.32 19.36
N LYS A 751 -35.39 -0.05 19.40
CA LYS A 751 -34.89 -1.31 19.99
C LYS A 751 -33.79 -0.98 21.01
N PRO A 752 -33.68 -1.73 22.12
CA PRO A 752 -32.59 -1.54 23.08
C PRO A 752 -31.23 -1.85 22.44
N LEU A 753 -30.14 -1.31 23.02
CA LEU A 753 -28.79 -1.78 22.74
C LEU A 753 -28.68 -3.28 23.07
N VAL A 754 -27.88 -4.01 22.31
CA VAL A 754 -27.53 -5.40 22.61
C VAL A 754 -26.66 -5.40 23.87
N THR A 755 -26.92 -6.31 24.80
CA THR A 755 -26.03 -6.49 25.96
C THR A 755 -24.69 -7.03 25.47
N PRO A 756 -23.55 -6.34 25.71
CA PRO A 756 -22.25 -6.78 25.21
C PRO A 756 -21.88 -8.19 25.68
N GLU A 757 -21.66 -9.08 24.72
CA GLU A 757 -21.14 -10.43 24.98
C GLU A 757 -19.61 -10.42 24.84
N THR A 758 -18.94 -10.17 25.96
CA THR A 758 -17.48 -10.13 26.10
C THR A 758 -16.87 -11.54 26.22
N GLN A 759 -15.57 -11.67 25.98
CA GLN A 759 -14.84 -12.93 26.04
C GLN A 759 -13.93 -13.00 27.28
N PHE A 760 -13.49 -11.86 27.79
CA PHE A 760 -12.63 -11.74 28.97
C PHE A 760 -13.23 -12.45 30.20
N GLY A 761 -12.39 -13.21 30.91
CA GLY A 761 -12.76 -13.96 32.12
C GLY A 761 -13.59 -15.23 31.90
N LYS A 762 -14.04 -15.52 30.67
CA LYS A 762 -14.83 -16.73 30.37
C LYS A 762 -13.95 -17.94 30.01
N SER A 763 -14.42 -19.13 30.35
CA SER A 763 -13.80 -20.38 29.93
C SER A 763 -13.89 -20.58 28.41
N THR A 764 -13.02 -21.43 27.86
CA THR A 764 -12.94 -21.68 26.42
C THR A 764 -14.24 -22.28 25.86
N LEU A 765 -14.96 -23.10 26.65
CA LEU A 765 -16.27 -23.62 26.28
C LEU A 765 -17.37 -22.54 26.28
N GLU A 766 -17.32 -21.57 27.19
CA GLU A 766 -18.22 -20.43 27.19
C GLU A 766 -17.98 -19.51 25.99
N VAL A 767 -16.72 -19.28 25.58
CA VAL A 767 -16.41 -18.49 24.37
C VAL A 767 -16.78 -19.24 23.09
N LEU A 768 -16.56 -20.56 23.02
CA LEU A 768 -17.05 -21.39 21.90
C LEU A 768 -18.57 -21.28 21.69
N ASN A 769 -19.36 -21.18 22.77
CA ASN A 769 -20.81 -20.98 22.66
C ASN A 769 -21.19 -19.63 22.01
N GLN A 770 -20.34 -18.60 22.08
CA GLN A 770 -20.57 -17.30 21.45
C GLN A 770 -20.48 -17.35 19.92
N LEU A 771 -19.91 -18.42 19.35
CA LEU A 771 -19.97 -18.70 17.91
C LEU A 771 -21.42 -18.95 17.42
N LYS A 772 -22.39 -19.11 18.34
CA LYS A 772 -23.84 -19.11 18.07
C LYS A 772 -24.47 -17.71 17.99
N ALA A 773 -23.75 -16.63 18.34
CA ALA A 773 -24.30 -15.28 18.40
C ALA A 773 -24.90 -14.80 17.06
N HIS A 774 -25.90 -13.92 17.12
CA HIS A 774 -26.54 -13.35 15.94
C HIS A 774 -25.60 -12.37 15.22
N GLU A 775 -24.96 -11.48 15.97
CA GLU A 775 -24.03 -10.46 15.52
C GLU A 775 -22.71 -11.08 15.03
N TRP A 776 -22.37 -10.87 13.75
CA TRP A 776 -21.16 -11.46 13.15
C TRP A 776 -19.87 -10.96 13.82
N ARG A 777 -19.83 -9.67 14.22
CA ARG A 777 -18.67 -9.08 14.93
C ARG A 777 -18.48 -9.66 16.35
N THR A 778 -19.51 -10.26 16.97
CA THR A 778 -19.32 -11.04 18.21
C THR A 778 -18.64 -12.38 17.93
N ARG A 779 -19.00 -13.07 16.84
CA ARG A 779 -18.28 -14.28 16.39
C ARG A 779 -16.82 -13.96 16.02
N TYR A 780 -16.57 -12.80 15.38
CA TYR A 780 -15.23 -12.30 15.06
C TYR A 780 -14.35 -12.18 16.32
N ARG A 781 -14.83 -11.46 17.35
CA ARG A 781 -14.12 -11.32 18.63
C ARG A 781 -13.93 -12.66 19.35
N ALA A 782 -14.95 -13.53 19.35
CA ALA A 782 -14.85 -14.88 19.90
C ALA A 782 -13.76 -15.72 19.20
N ARG A 783 -13.63 -15.64 17.88
CA ARG A 783 -12.53 -16.31 17.14
C ARG A 783 -11.16 -15.73 17.49
N ALA A 784 -11.01 -14.40 17.54
CA ALA A 784 -9.76 -13.76 17.91
C ALA A 784 -9.30 -14.12 19.34
N ASP A 785 -10.23 -14.17 20.30
CA ASP A 785 -9.96 -14.60 21.67
C ASP A 785 -9.64 -16.11 21.77
N LEU A 786 -10.35 -16.98 21.03
CA LEU A 786 -9.99 -18.40 20.97
C LEU A 786 -8.64 -18.64 20.29
N GLN A 787 -8.23 -17.76 19.36
CA GLN A 787 -6.92 -17.83 18.69
C GLN A 787 -5.76 -17.38 19.57
N SER A 788 -5.97 -16.57 20.62
CA SER A 788 -4.91 -16.18 21.58
C SER A 788 -4.75 -17.13 22.76
N ARG A 789 -5.64 -18.14 22.88
CA ARG A 789 -5.59 -19.16 23.94
C ARG A 789 -4.67 -20.34 23.58
N PRO A 790 -4.23 -21.13 24.58
CA PRO A 790 -3.40 -22.32 24.34
C PRO A 790 -4.05 -23.31 23.36
N ARG A 791 -3.37 -23.56 22.24
CA ARG A 791 -3.83 -24.43 21.13
C ARG A 791 -4.54 -25.71 21.60
N ASP A 792 -3.90 -26.49 22.46
CA ASP A 792 -4.40 -27.83 22.81
C ASP A 792 -5.64 -27.78 23.72
N GLU A 793 -5.77 -26.72 24.54
CA GLU A 793 -7.00 -26.43 25.30
C GLU A 793 -8.15 -26.14 24.32
N VAL A 794 -7.90 -25.25 23.36
CA VAL A 794 -8.89 -24.80 22.37
C VAL A 794 -9.35 -25.94 21.47
N LEU A 795 -8.42 -26.74 20.93
CA LEU A 795 -8.74 -27.89 20.08
C LEU A 795 -9.49 -28.99 20.85
N SER A 796 -9.16 -29.20 22.13
CA SER A 796 -9.87 -30.15 23.00
C SER A 796 -11.30 -29.69 23.29
N ALA A 797 -11.47 -28.42 23.72
CA ALA A 797 -12.77 -27.83 23.99
C ALA A 797 -13.65 -27.75 22.72
N ALA A 798 -13.06 -27.45 21.57
CA ALA A 798 -13.77 -27.42 20.28
C ALA A 798 -14.29 -28.81 19.88
N ARG A 799 -13.52 -29.88 20.13
CA ARG A 799 -13.98 -31.27 19.93
C ARG A 799 -15.13 -31.63 20.87
N GLN A 800 -15.08 -31.22 22.14
CA GLN A 800 -16.18 -31.39 23.09
C GLN A 800 -17.44 -30.64 22.63
N TRP A 801 -17.28 -29.37 22.22
CA TRP A 801 -18.38 -28.51 21.78
C TRP A 801 -19.03 -29.01 20.48
N LEU A 802 -18.23 -29.49 19.52
CA LEU A 802 -18.69 -30.14 18.28
C LEU A 802 -19.65 -31.31 18.58
N GLY A 803 -19.38 -32.10 19.62
CA GLY A 803 -20.26 -33.18 20.09
C GLY A 803 -21.63 -32.73 20.62
N THR A 804 -21.81 -31.44 20.91
CA THR A 804 -23.08 -30.87 21.40
C THR A 804 -23.98 -30.31 20.29
N ILE A 805 -23.48 -30.19 19.05
CA ILE A 805 -24.23 -29.58 17.92
C ILE A 805 -25.43 -30.46 17.52
N GLY A 806 -25.31 -31.79 17.53
CA GLY A 806 -26.42 -32.71 17.30
C GLY A 806 -27.23 -32.39 16.03
N SER A 807 -28.53 -32.13 16.21
CA SER A 807 -29.48 -31.76 15.15
C SER A 807 -29.85 -30.26 15.15
N ASP A 808 -28.93 -29.38 15.56
CA ASP A 808 -29.10 -27.92 15.49
C ASP A 808 -29.39 -27.49 14.02
N PRO A 809 -30.38 -26.62 13.75
CA PRO A 809 -30.72 -26.20 12.38
C PRO A 809 -29.57 -25.45 11.67
N HIS A 810 -28.57 -24.96 12.41
CA HIS A 810 -27.37 -24.32 11.89
C HIS A 810 -26.13 -25.23 11.96
N ALA A 811 -26.30 -26.56 12.09
CA ALA A 811 -25.20 -27.50 12.30
C ALA A 811 -24.05 -27.36 11.30
N ASP A 812 -24.34 -27.21 9.99
CA ASP A 812 -23.30 -27.04 8.96
C ASP A 812 -22.47 -25.75 9.19
N ARG A 813 -23.09 -24.64 9.61
CA ARG A 813 -22.40 -23.40 9.97
C ARG A 813 -21.58 -23.56 11.25
N LEU A 814 -22.15 -24.16 12.28
CA LEU A 814 -21.48 -24.35 13.58
C LEU A 814 -20.27 -25.29 13.47
N LYS A 815 -20.37 -26.34 12.66
CA LYS A 815 -19.24 -27.20 12.28
C LYS A 815 -18.17 -26.42 11.51
N THR A 816 -18.57 -25.51 10.63
CA THR A 816 -17.64 -24.65 9.86
C THR A 816 -16.85 -23.70 10.78
N GLU A 817 -17.46 -23.15 11.84
CA GLU A 817 -16.72 -22.35 12.84
C GLU A 817 -15.63 -23.18 13.56
N VAL A 818 -15.89 -24.47 13.85
CA VAL A 818 -14.87 -25.38 14.40
C VAL A 818 -13.76 -25.65 13.38
N LEU A 819 -14.11 -25.82 12.09
CA LEU A 819 -13.12 -26.04 11.03
C LEU A 819 -12.18 -24.83 10.87
N TRP A 820 -12.71 -23.60 10.88
CA TRP A 820 -11.90 -22.38 10.83
C TRP A 820 -11.02 -22.23 12.08
N LEU A 821 -11.53 -22.57 13.26
CA LEU A 821 -10.72 -22.56 14.47
C LEU A 821 -9.56 -23.57 14.39
N GLN A 822 -9.80 -24.77 13.84
CA GLN A 822 -8.73 -25.74 13.58
C GLN A 822 -7.73 -25.25 12.52
N GLN A 823 -8.19 -24.57 11.47
CA GLN A 823 -7.34 -23.95 10.46
C GLN A 823 -6.39 -22.93 11.10
N SER A 824 -6.87 -22.10 12.03
CA SER A 824 -6.06 -21.09 12.72
C SER A 824 -4.92 -21.63 13.60
N PHE A 825 -4.79 -22.96 13.72
CA PHE A 825 -3.68 -23.65 14.38
C PHE A 825 -3.00 -24.70 13.47
N HIS A 826 -3.26 -24.66 12.15
CA HIS A 826 -2.88 -25.69 11.15
C HIS A 826 -3.13 -27.13 11.64
N ALA A 827 -4.29 -27.33 12.27
CA ALA A 827 -4.65 -28.53 13.01
C ALA A 827 -6.00 -29.11 12.54
N VAL A 828 -6.28 -28.98 11.24
CA VAL A 828 -7.55 -29.39 10.60
C VAL A 828 -7.82 -30.88 10.78
N ASP A 829 -8.95 -31.20 11.42
CA ASP A 829 -9.43 -32.57 11.55
C ASP A 829 -9.97 -33.06 10.20
N ARG A 830 -9.37 -34.14 9.69
CA ARG A 830 -9.71 -34.69 8.37
C ARG A 830 -11.11 -35.28 8.31
N GLY A 831 -11.68 -35.73 9.43
CA GLY A 831 -13.07 -36.21 9.51
C GLY A 831 -14.04 -35.04 9.37
N LEU A 832 -13.89 -34.01 10.20
CA LEU A 832 -14.71 -32.79 10.13
C LEU A 832 -14.63 -32.12 8.76
N LEU A 833 -13.44 -32.04 8.17
CA LEU A 833 -13.26 -31.51 6.81
C LEU A 833 -13.99 -32.36 5.77
N SER A 834 -13.87 -33.70 5.84
CA SER A 834 -14.56 -34.62 4.92
C SER A 834 -16.08 -34.49 5.03
N ASP A 835 -16.62 -34.38 6.25
CA ASP A 835 -18.04 -34.15 6.51
C ASP A 835 -18.51 -32.83 5.86
N LEU A 836 -17.75 -31.74 6.07
CA LEU A 836 -18.11 -30.42 5.58
C LEU A 836 -17.96 -30.28 4.06
N LEU A 837 -17.03 -31.00 3.42
CA LEU A 837 -16.94 -31.10 1.96
C LEU A 837 -18.15 -31.83 1.33
N GLN A 838 -19.00 -32.47 2.14
CA GLN A 838 -20.25 -33.12 1.76
C GLN A 838 -21.47 -32.52 2.49
N ALA A 839 -21.32 -31.34 3.12
CA ALA A 839 -22.40 -30.64 3.81
C ALA A 839 -23.60 -30.35 2.89
N ASN A 840 -24.80 -30.27 3.46
CA ASN A 840 -26.01 -29.95 2.69
C ASN A 840 -25.94 -28.52 2.18
N MET A 841 -25.55 -27.58 3.05
CA MET A 841 -25.36 -26.18 2.70
C MET A 841 -24.15 -26.00 1.76
N PRO A 842 -24.33 -25.46 0.53
CA PRO A 842 -23.22 -25.24 -0.39
C PRO A 842 -22.19 -24.23 0.13
N GLU A 843 -22.58 -23.31 1.00
CA GLU A 843 -21.69 -22.34 1.64
C GLU A 843 -20.72 -23.03 2.60
N ALA A 844 -21.18 -24.04 3.35
CA ALA A 844 -20.31 -24.87 4.19
C ALA A 844 -19.33 -25.70 3.34
N ARG A 845 -19.80 -26.26 2.21
CA ARG A 845 -18.90 -26.93 1.23
C ARG A 845 -17.88 -25.96 0.63
N ALA A 846 -18.27 -24.73 0.33
CA ALA A 846 -17.38 -23.70 -0.21
C ALA A 846 -16.33 -23.26 0.83
N ALA A 847 -16.74 -22.98 2.07
CA ALA A 847 -15.84 -22.68 3.18
C ALA A 847 -14.85 -23.82 3.44
N ALA A 848 -15.30 -25.08 3.47
CA ALA A 848 -14.44 -26.24 3.60
C ALA A 848 -13.47 -26.42 2.41
N THR A 849 -13.91 -26.08 1.20
CA THR A 849 -13.06 -26.08 0.00
C THR A 849 -12.00 -24.96 0.06
N ARG A 850 -12.34 -23.78 0.62
CA ARG A 850 -11.39 -22.70 0.91
C ARG A 850 -10.32 -23.17 1.91
N VAL A 851 -10.72 -23.76 3.03
CA VAL A 851 -9.80 -24.33 4.04
C VAL A 851 -8.88 -25.38 3.40
N LEU A 852 -9.43 -26.32 2.64
CA LEU A 852 -8.69 -27.34 1.91
C LEU A 852 -7.65 -26.77 0.93
N ALA A 853 -7.96 -25.66 0.27
CA ALA A 853 -7.07 -24.98 -0.67
C ALA A 853 -5.92 -24.25 0.01
N ASP A 854 -6.17 -23.61 1.15
CA ASP A 854 -5.13 -22.89 1.91
C ASP A 854 -4.23 -23.88 2.70
N GLU A 855 -4.80 -24.96 3.26
CA GLU A 855 -4.07 -26.03 3.97
C GLU A 855 -3.56 -27.17 3.05
N ARG A 856 -3.59 -26.97 1.72
CA ARG A 856 -3.29 -28.02 0.72
C ARG A 856 -1.92 -28.70 0.89
N ASP A 857 -0.94 -27.96 1.42
CA ASP A 857 0.43 -28.44 1.64
C ASP A 857 0.50 -29.38 2.87
N GLN A 858 -0.43 -29.23 3.81
CA GLN A 858 -0.48 -29.99 5.08
C GLN A 858 -1.45 -31.19 5.02
N ILE A 859 -2.40 -31.20 4.08
CA ILE A 859 -3.47 -32.21 4.00
C ILE A 859 -3.16 -33.26 2.91
N PRO A 860 -2.84 -34.52 3.27
CA PRO A 860 -2.59 -35.57 2.29
C PRO A 860 -3.82 -35.85 1.42
N GLY A 861 -3.63 -35.80 0.10
CA GLY A 861 -4.68 -35.98 -0.90
C GLY A 861 -5.50 -34.73 -1.21
N ALA A 862 -5.10 -33.54 -0.74
CA ALA A 862 -5.86 -32.31 -0.96
C ALA A 862 -6.17 -32.02 -2.43
N ILE A 863 -5.21 -32.25 -3.34
CA ILE A 863 -5.40 -32.06 -4.80
C ILE A 863 -6.56 -32.92 -5.31
N SER A 864 -6.65 -34.19 -4.91
CA SER A 864 -7.74 -35.09 -5.32
C SER A 864 -9.11 -34.65 -4.78
N LEU A 865 -9.14 -34.12 -3.55
CA LEU A 865 -10.35 -33.57 -2.95
C LEU A 865 -10.80 -32.27 -3.66
N LEU A 866 -9.87 -31.36 -3.98
CA LEU A 866 -10.14 -30.15 -4.77
C LEU A 866 -10.65 -30.52 -6.17
N THR A 867 -10.02 -31.49 -6.85
CA THR A 867 -10.47 -32.02 -8.14
C THR A 867 -11.92 -32.54 -8.07
N ALA A 868 -12.29 -33.25 -7.00
CA ALA A 868 -13.67 -33.71 -6.82
C ALA A 868 -14.69 -32.59 -6.53
N LYS A 869 -14.24 -31.44 -6.02
CA LYS A 869 -15.08 -30.23 -5.81
C LYS A 869 -15.16 -29.32 -7.04
N ALA A 870 -14.25 -29.46 -8.00
CA ALA A 870 -14.26 -28.70 -9.25
C ALA A 870 -15.56 -28.90 -10.07
N THR A 871 -16.25 -30.04 -9.92
CA THR A 871 -17.54 -30.33 -10.54
C THR A 871 -18.69 -30.44 -9.53
N ASP A 872 -18.61 -29.78 -8.37
CA ASP A 872 -19.75 -29.69 -7.43
C ASP A 872 -20.95 -28.98 -8.09
N ALA A 873 -22.17 -29.39 -7.72
CA ALA A 873 -23.39 -28.85 -8.30
C ALA A 873 -23.52 -27.32 -8.08
N ASN A 874 -23.01 -26.80 -6.95
CA ASN A 874 -23.07 -25.37 -6.68
C ASN A 874 -21.83 -24.63 -7.24
N PRO A 875 -22.01 -23.55 -8.02
CA PRO A 875 -20.91 -22.84 -8.68
C PRO A 875 -19.94 -22.14 -7.70
N ARG A 876 -20.38 -21.75 -6.49
CA ARG A 876 -19.50 -21.16 -5.45
C ARG A 876 -18.45 -22.17 -4.98
N VAL A 877 -18.85 -23.43 -4.82
CA VAL A 877 -17.94 -24.54 -4.48
C VAL A 877 -16.95 -24.82 -5.62
N ARG A 878 -17.42 -24.79 -6.88
CA ARG A 878 -16.54 -24.89 -8.06
C ARG A 878 -15.51 -23.75 -8.10
N CYS A 879 -15.94 -22.52 -7.80
CA CYS A 879 -15.07 -21.34 -7.77
C CYS A 879 -13.93 -21.49 -6.74
N GLU A 880 -14.24 -21.89 -5.50
CA GLU A 880 -13.23 -22.17 -4.46
C GLU A 880 -12.31 -23.34 -4.84
N ALA A 881 -12.84 -24.38 -5.49
CA ALA A 881 -12.04 -25.51 -5.96
C ALA A 881 -11.05 -25.09 -7.05
N VAL A 882 -11.50 -24.34 -8.07
CA VAL A 882 -10.65 -23.81 -9.15
C VAL A 882 -9.61 -22.83 -8.59
N ARG A 883 -9.98 -21.97 -7.64
CA ARG A 883 -9.04 -21.13 -6.88
C ARG A 883 -7.95 -21.99 -6.22
N GLY A 884 -8.31 -23.07 -5.53
CA GLY A 884 -7.34 -23.96 -4.90
C GLY A 884 -6.43 -24.69 -5.91
N LEU A 885 -7.00 -25.21 -6.98
CA LEU A 885 -6.28 -25.90 -8.06
C LEU A 885 -5.31 -24.96 -8.82
N SER A 886 -5.57 -23.65 -8.84
CA SER A 886 -4.67 -22.68 -9.47
C SER A 886 -3.26 -22.64 -8.86
N PHE A 887 -3.10 -23.05 -7.59
CA PHE A 887 -1.78 -23.15 -6.92
C PHE A 887 -1.04 -24.46 -7.21
N VAL A 888 -1.59 -25.34 -8.06
CA VAL A 888 -1.08 -26.70 -8.30
C VAL A 888 -0.61 -26.82 -9.76
N PRO A 889 0.69 -26.66 -10.04
CA PRO A 889 1.22 -26.62 -11.40
C PRO A 889 1.39 -28.04 -12.00
N ASN A 890 0.29 -28.78 -12.17
CA ASN A 890 0.28 -30.07 -12.85
C ASN A 890 -0.94 -30.25 -13.79
N LEU A 891 -0.85 -31.21 -14.72
CA LEU A 891 -1.87 -31.44 -15.75
C LEU A 891 -3.21 -31.87 -15.17
N ASP A 892 -3.23 -32.69 -14.11
CA ASP A 892 -4.47 -33.21 -13.53
C ASP A 892 -5.30 -32.09 -12.88
N ALA A 893 -4.65 -31.16 -12.17
CA ALA A 893 -5.29 -29.99 -11.62
C ALA A 893 -5.87 -29.11 -12.75
N MET A 894 -5.13 -28.90 -13.84
CA MET A 894 -5.60 -28.08 -14.96
C MET A 894 -6.70 -28.76 -15.80
N ARG A 895 -6.73 -30.10 -15.86
CA ARG A 895 -7.87 -30.86 -16.40
C ARG A 895 -9.11 -30.72 -15.51
N ALA A 896 -8.95 -30.65 -14.19
CA ALA A 896 -10.06 -30.38 -13.27
C ALA A 896 -10.60 -28.93 -13.42
N VAL A 897 -9.73 -27.95 -13.69
CA VAL A 897 -10.14 -26.58 -14.05
C VAL A 897 -10.96 -26.55 -15.35
N ILE A 898 -10.53 -27.29 -16.40
CA ILE A 898 -11.34 -27.47 -17.62
C ILE A 898 -12.70 -28.08 -17.30
N ALA A 899 -12.74 -29.11 -16.45
CA ALA A 899 -13.98 -29.79 -16.08
C ALA A 899 -14.97 -28.81 -15.42
N ALA A 900 -14.49 -27.94 -14.52
CA ALA A 900 -15.31 -26.91 -13.86
C ALA A 900 -15.95 -25.92 -14.85
N ALA A 901 -15.18 -25.47 -15.86
CA ALA A 901 -15.64 -24.55 -16.90
C ALA A 901 -16.68 -25.16 -17.87
N ASN A 902 -16.76 -26.49 -17.95
CA ASN A 902 -17.73 -27.20 -18.79
C ASN A 902 -18.98 -27.68 -17.99
N VAL A 903 -19.16 -27.28 -16.72
CA VAL A 903 -20.37 -27.60 -15.94
C VAL A 903 -21.48 -26.60 -16.23
N GLU A 904 -22.58 -27.08 -16.81
CA GLU A 904 -23.78 -26.28 -17.04
C GLU A 904 -24.70 -26.18 -15.80
N PRO A 905 -25.37 -25.05 -15.55
CA PRO A 905 -25.22 -23.78 -16.27
C PRO A 905 -23.84 -23.13 -16.01
N THR A 906 -23.24 -22.56 -17.06
CA THR A 906 -22.01 -21.76 -16.95
C THR A 906 -22.14 -20.61 -15.93
N ASP A 907 -21.01 -20.22 -15.33
CA ASP A 907 -20.95 -19.19 -14.31
C ASP A 907 -19.78 -18.22 -14.56
N ARG A 908 -20.06 -16.91 -14.55
CA ARG A 908 -19.08 -15.87 -14.89
C ARG A 908 -17.89 -15.79 -13.95
N TYR A 909 -18.06 -16.15 -12.68
CA TYR A 909 -16.99 -16.15 -11.69
C TYR A 909 -16.17 -17.44 -11.74
N VAL A 910 -16.81 -18.59 -11.97
CA VAL A 910 -16.10 -19.85 -12.26
C VAL A 910 -15.25 -19.68 -13.51
N ASP A 911 -15.81 -19.14 -14.60
CA ASP A 911 -15.10 -18.88 -15.86
C ASP A 911 -13.89 -17.95 -15.65
N TYR A 912 -14.07 -16.83 -14.94
CA TYR A 912 -12.98 -15.89 -14.61
C TYR A 912 -11.89 -16.54 -13.75
N THR A 913 -12.26 -17.43 -12.83
CA THR A 913 -11.29 -18.15 -11.99
C THR A 913 -10.57 -19.24 -12.79
N CYS A 914 -11.25 -19.86 -13.77
CA CYS A 914 -10.64 -20.82 -14.69
C CYS A 914 -9.64 -20.15 -15.64
N ASP A 915 -10.00 -18.99 -16.21
CA ASP A 915 -9.10 -18.13 -17.00
C ASP A 915 -7.82 -17.80 -16.21
N ALA A 916 -7.98 -17.32 -14.97
CA ALA A 916 -6.85 -17.00 -14.12
C ALA A 916 -6.00 -18.22 -13.72
N ALA A 917 -6.63 -19.37 -13.42
CA ALA A 917 -5.93 -20.60 -13.05
C ALA A 917 -5.14 -21.18 -14.23
N LEU A 918 -5.72 -21.18 -15.44
CA LEU A 918 -5.07 -21.60 -16.67
C LEU A 918 -3.94 -20.64 -17.05
N GLY A 919 -4.15 -19.33 -16.93
CA GLY A 919 -3.14 -18.30 -17.21
C GLY A 919 -1.91 -18.41 -16.30
N ALA A 920 -2.11 -18.61 -15.00
CA ALA A 920 -1.02 -18.82 -14.04
C ALA A 920 -0.21 -20.11 -14.29
N ASN A 921 -0.82 -21.11 -14.93
CA ASN A 921 -0.21 -22.44 -15.14
C ASN A 921 0.06 -22.74 -16.63
N ILE A 922 0.11 -21.73 -17.50
CA ILE A 922 0.28 -21.90 -18.96
C ILE A 922 1.41 -22.86 -19.36
N GLY A 923 2.55 -22.80 -18.67
CA GLY A 923 3.72 -23.67 -18.93
C GLY A 923 3.49 -25.16 -18.65
N VAL A 924 2.43 -25.51 -17.91
CA VAL A 924 2.08 -26.88 -17.52
C VAL A 924 1.29 -27.59 -18.62
N TRP A 925 0.31 -26.88 -19.21
CA TRP A 925 -0.71 -27.50 -20.05
C TRP A 925 -0.66 -27.12 -21.53
N LYS A 926 0.01 -26.01 -21.90
CA LYS A 926 0.05 -25.55 -23.30
C LYS A 926 0.57 -26.62 -24.27
N GLY A 927 1.57 -27.41 -23.88
CA GLY A 927 2.10 -28.49 -24.73
C GLY A 927 1.10 -29.61 -25.03
N GLU A 928 0.18 -29.92 -24.11
CA GLU A 928 -0.91 -30.88 -24.36
C GLU A 928 -2.04 -30.26 -25.19
N TYR A 929 -2.26 -28.95 -25.06
CA TYR A 929 -3.22 -28.20 -25.87
C TYR A 929 -2.76 -28.10 -27.33
N ASP A 930 -1.52 -27.67 -27.56
CA ASP A 930 -0.90 -27.58 -28.90
C ASP A 930 -0.90 -28.94 -29.63
N ALA A 931 -0.98 -30.04 -28.87
CA ALA A 931 -1.03 -31.41 -29.39
C ALA A 931 -2.44 -32.04 -29.44
N GLY A 932 -3.50 -31.26 -29.18
CA GLY A 932 -4.91 -31.70 -29.30
C GLY A 932 -5.36 -32.71 -28.24
N ARG A 933 -4.76 -32.72 -27.03
CA ARG A 933 -5.02 -33.71 -25.97
C ARG A 933 -5.53 -33.13 -24.65
N PHE A 934 -5.69 -31.81 -24.56
CA PHE A 934 -5.96 -31.14 -23.29
C PHE A 934 -7.45 -30.84 -23.05
N VAL A 935 -8.13 -30.27 -24.04
CA VAL A 935 -9.54 -29.86 -24.01
C VAL A 935 -10.28 -30.43 -25.23
N PRO A 936 -11.59 -30.74 -25.15
CA PRO A 936 -12.38 -31.07 -26.34
C PRO A 936 -12.59 -29.84 -27.24
N ASP A 937 -12.61 -30.06 -28.55
CA ASP A 937 -12.95 -29.04 -29.55
C ASP A 937 -14.37 -28.47 -29.33
N ASP A 938 -14.56 -27.19 -29.66
CA ASP A 938 -15.81 -26.41 -29.55
C ASP A 938 -16.40 -26.32 -28.12
N SER A 939 -15.59 -26.58 -27.08
CA SER A 939 -16.04 -26.55 -25.68
C SER A 939 -15.93 -25.16 -25.02
N ARG A 940 -16.70 -24.92 -23.94
CA ARG A 940 -16.60 -23.67 -23.15
C ARG A 940 -15.19 -23.43 -22.61
N ALA A 941 -14.55 -24.48 -22.10
CA ALA A 941 -13.17 -24.43 -21.67
C ALA A 941 -12.18 -24.09 -22.81
N GLU A 942 -12.43 -24.53 -24.05
CA GLU A 942 -11.60 -24.14 -25.19
C GLU A 942 -11.72 -22.63 -25.48
N SER A 943 -12.93 -22.06 -25.41
CA SER A 943 -13.14 -20.61 -25.50
C SER A 943 -12.36 -19.82 -24.44
N ILE A 944 -12.27 -20.35 -23.20
CA ILE A 944 -11.45 -19.75 -22.14
C ILE A 944 -9.96 -19.87 -22.49
N ILE A 945 -9.48 -21.06 -22.87
CA ILE A 945 -8.08 -21.31 -23.26
C ILE A 945 -7.64 -20.39 -24.41
N ASN A 946 -8.48 -20.23 -25.44
CA ASN A 946 -8.19 -19.35 -26.57
C ASN A 946 -8.01 -17.89 -26.14
N SER A 947 -8.75 -17.44 -25.12
CA SER A 947 -8.61 -16.11 -24.52
C SER A 947 -7.38 -16.01 -23.60
N VAL A 948 -7.11 -17.04 -22.78
CA VAL A 948 -5.93 -17.15 -21.88
C VAL A 948 -4.62 -17.06 -22.66
N LEU A 949 -4.50 -17.86 -23.73
CA LEU A 949 -3.29 -17.89 -24.54
C LEU A 949 -3.09 -16.61 -25.36
N GLY A 950 -4.09 -15.75 -25.48
CA GLY A 950 -4.13 -14.72 -26.50
C GLY A 950 -4.11 -15.31 -27.91
N LEU A 951 -4.64 -16.54 -28.09
CA LEU A 951 -4.86 -17.15 -29.41
C LEU A 951 -6.03 -16.50 -30.17
N GLU A 952 -6.74 -15.58 -29.52
CA GLU A 952 -7.13 -14.33 -30.17
C GLU A 952 -5.88 -13.61 -30.73
N LYS A 953 -5.36 -14.11 -31.86
CA LYS A 953 -4.10 -13.83 -32.57
C LYS A 953 -3.53 -12.40 -32.49
N LYS A 954 -4.41 -11.42 -32.33
CA LYS A 954 -4.13 -9.97 -32.28
C LYS A 954 -3.66 -9.50 -30.89
N ALA A 955 -3.98 -10.23 -29.82
CA ALA A 955 -3.56 -9.93 -28.47
C ALA A 955 -2.07 -10.22 -28.27
N GLN A 956 -1.62 -11.40 -28.68
CA GLN A 956 -0.19 -11.75 -28.72
C GLN A 956 0.61 -10.77 -29.59
N GLU A 957 0.06 -10.35 -30.73
CA GLU A 957 0.68 -9.38 -31.64
C GLU A 957 1.04 -8.07 -30.91
N ILE A 958 0.24 -7.63 -29.93
CA ILE A 958 0.47 -6.36 -29.24
C ILE A 958 1.27 -6.42 -27.94
N VAL A 959 1.47 -7.59 -27.33
CA VAL A 959 2.18 -7.69 -26.04
C VAL A 959 3.58 -7.06 -26.10
N PRO A 960 4.45 -7.35 -27.09
CA PRO A 960 5.78 -6.74 -27.16
C PRO A 960 5.72 -5.21 -27.27
N TYR A 961 4.75 -4.68 -28.01
CA TYR A 961 4.58 -3.25 -28.22
C TYR A 961 4.05 -2.55 -26.97
N LEU A 962 3.06 -3.13 -26.28
CA LEU A 962 2.62 -2.65 -24.97
C LEU A 962 3.76 -2.70 -23.96
N SER A 963 4.53 -3.79 -23.87
CA SER A 963 5.66 -3.89 -22.95
C SER A 963 6.74 -2.83 -23.19
N ILE A 964 7.02 -2.45 -24.44
CA ILE A 964 7.92 -1.33 -24.77
C ILE A 964 7.32 0.01 -24.31
N LEU A 965 6.03 0.22 -24.55
CA LEU A 965 5.37 1.51 -24.30
C LEU A 965 4.98 1.76 -22.84
N THR A 966 4.73 0.69 -22.07
CA THR A 966 4.49 0.73 -20.62
C THR A 966 5.73 0.31 -19.82
N SER A 967 6.89 0.22 -20.46
CA SER A 967 8.17 -0.05 -19.80
C SER A 967 8.49 1.06 -18.81
N LYS A 968 9.03 0.69 -17.65
CA LYS A 968 9.54 1.65 -16.66
C LYS A 968 10.97 2.09 -16.99
N ASP A 969 11.73 1.27 -17.72
CA ASP A 969 13.06 1.63 -18.21
C ASP A 969 12.94 2.52 -19.46
N PRO A 970 13.70 3.63 -19.58
CA PRO A 970 13.69 4.49 -20.76
C PRO A 970 13.97 3.71 -22.05
N GLN A 971 12.95 3.48 -22.86
CA GLN A 971 13.09 2.82 -24.15
C GLN A 971 13.58 3.82 -25.21
N PRO A 972 14.45 3.41 -26.15
CA PRO A 972 14.84 4.25 -27.29
C PRO A 972 13.61 4.79 -28.03
N GLU A 973 13.65 6.06 -28.42
CA GLU A 973 12.53 6.74 -29.09
C GLU A 973 12.06 5.98 -30.34
N GLU A 974 13.00 5.46 -31.13
CA GLU A 974 12.72 4.63 -32.30
C GLU A 974 11.93 3.36 -31.95
N ALA A 975 12.21 2.73 -30.80
CA ALA A 975 11.49 1.56 -30.32
C ALA A 975 10.08 1.92 -29.85
N ARG A 976 9.91 3.03 -29.11
CA ARG A 976 8.58 3.56 -28.74
C ARG A 976 7.75 3.88 -29.98
N ASN A 977 8.29 4.60 -30.95
CA ASN A 977 7.59 5.00 -32.17
C ASN A 977 7.17 3.78 -33.02
N LYS A 978 8.04 2.76 -33.15
CA LYS A 978 7.69 1.49 -33.80
C LYS A 978 6.57 0.74 -33.07
N ALA A 979 6.63 0.68 -31.74
CA ALA A 979 5.59 0.05 -30.93
C ALA A 979 4.24 0.79 -31.03
N MET A 980 4.25 2.13 -30.98
CA MET A 980 3.04 2.95 -31.09
C MET A 980 2.36 2.78 -32.45
N GLN A 981 3.14 2.79 -33.53
CA GLN A 981 2.63 2.55 -34.88
C GLN A 981 2.05 1.13 -35.03
N ALA A 982 2.71 0.12 -34.47
CA ALA A 982 2.21 -1.24 -34.52
C ALA A 982 0.86 -1.38 -33.77
N LEU A 983 0.73 -0.84 -32.55
CA LEU A 983 -0.55 -0.79 -31.82
C LEU A 983 -1.66 -0.05 -32.59
N ALA A 984 -1.31 1.04 -33.28
CA ALA A 984 -2.22 1.80 -34.10
C ALA A 984 -2.82 0.94 -35.24
N ASP A 985 -1.95 0.22 -35.94
CA ASP A 985 -2.28 -0.59 -37.12
C ASP A 985 -2.97 -1.91 -36.78
N VAL A 986 -2.82 -2.43 -35.56
CA VAL A 986 -3.51 -3.66 -35.13
C VAL A 986 -5.03 -3.51 -35.26
N ARG A 987 -5.62 -4.52 -35.90
CA ARG A 987 -7.06 -4.66 -36.13
C ARG A 987 -7.60 -5.80 -35.28
N GLY A 988 -8.29 -5.51 -34.18
CA GLY A 988 -8.83 -6.53 -33.28
C GLY A 988 -9.88 -5.96 -32.33
N GLY A 989 -10.12 -6.70 -31.25
CA GLY A 989 -10.96 -6.33 -30.10
C GLY A 989 -12.47 -6.52 -30.25
N ASP A 990 -13.11 -6.95 -29.18
CA ASP A 990 -14.56 -6.93 -29.00
C ASP A 990 -15.03 -5.54 -28.55
N ARG A 991 -15.98 -4.98 -29.29
CA ARG A 991 -16.58 -3.67 -29.00
C ARG A 991 -17.52 -3.70 -27.80
N GLN A 992 -18.13 -4.85 -27.49
CA GLN A 992 -19.02 -4.96 -26.33
C GLN A 992 -18.18 -5.01 -25.05
N ASN A 993 -17.15 -5.86 -24.98
CA ASN A 993 -16.20 -5.82 -23.88
C ASN A 993 -15.49 -4.45 -23.79
N GLY A 994 -15.11 -3.85 -24.94
CA GLY A 994 -14.51 -2.52 -24.99
C GLY A 994 -15.38 -1.41 -24.42
N LYS A 995 -16.70 -1.52 -24.56
CA LYS A 995 -17.66 -0.61 -23.90
C LYS A 995 -17.69 -0.82 -22.38
N VAL A 996 -17.53 -2.06 -21.89
CA VAL A 996 -17.43 -2.36 -20.46
C VAL A 996 -16.12 -1.80 -19.89
N VAL A 997 -14.99 -1.99 -20.58
CA VAL A 997 -13.69 -1.39 -20.21
C VAL A 997 -13.77 0.14 -20.19
N PHE A 998 -14.39 0.75 -21.21
CA PHE A 998 -14.65 2.20 -21.25
C PHE A 998 -15.48 2.67 -20.03
N ARG A 999 -16.54 1.94 -19.66
CA ARG A 999 -17.35 2.25 -18.47
C ARG A 999 -16.61 2.07 -17.15
N ARG A 1000 -15.67 1.12 -17.08
CA ARG A 1000 -14.86 0.89 -15.87
C ARG A 1000 -13.83 2.00 -15.65
N ILE A 1001 -13.28 2.58 -16.72
CA ILE A 1001 -12.04 3.36 -16.66
C ILE A 1001 -12.17 4.77 -17.27
N CYS A 1002 -12.83 4.93 -18.42
CA CYS A 1002 -12.83 6.18 -19.18
C CYS A 1002 -14.03 7.10 -18.87
N VAL A 1003 -15.19 6.52 -18.53
CA VAL A 1003 -16.47 7.25 -18.39
C VAL A 1003 -16.47 8.31 -17.28
N ALA A 1004 -15.59 8.18 -16.30
CA ALA A 1004 -15.41 9.17 -15.23
C ALA A 1004 -15.04 10.56 -15.80
N CYS A 1005 -14.25 10.58 -16.87
CA CYS A 1005 -13.74 11.78 -17.51
C CYS A 1005 -14.37 12.05 -18.88
N HIS A 1006 -14.77 11.02 -19.63
CA HIS A 1006 -15.27 11.16 -21.01
C HIS A 1006 -16.76 10.85 -21.14
N LYS A 1007 -17.47 11.73 -21.85
CA LYS A 1007 -18.89 11.58 -22.17
C LYS A 1007 -19.10 10.72 -23.41
N LEU A 1008 -20.05 9.79 -23.29
CA LEU A 1008 -20.56 8.91 -24.32
C LEU A 1008 -22.10 8.93 -24.26
N GLY A 1009 -22.74 9.66 -25.18
CA GLY A 1009 -24.17 9.93 -25.18
C GLY A 1009 -24.61 10.64 -23.89
N ASN A 1010 -25.38 9.92 -23.07
CA ASN A 1010 -25.87 10.41 -21.76
C ASN A 1010 -25.06 9.85 -20.57
N GLU A 1011 -24.00 9.07 -20.80
CA GLU A 1011 -23.13 8.51 -19.77
C GLU A 1011 -21.82 9.32 -19.68
N GLY A 1012 -21.32 9.55 -18.47
CA GLY A 1012 -20.02 10.19 -18.21
C GLY A 1012 -20.02 11.72 -18.16
N SER A 1013 -18.81 12.28 -18.16
CA SER A 1013 -18.53 13.71 -17.91
C SER A 1013 -17.91 14.41 -19.12
N GLU A 1014 -18.06 15.73 -19.23
CA GLU A 1014 -17.37 16.55 -20.26
C GLU A 1014 -16.03 17.12 -19.76
N PHE A 1015 -15.30 16.35 -18.95
CA PHE A 1015 -14.01 16.76 -18.39
C PHE A 1015 -12.88 16.52 -19.39
N GLY A 1016 -12.88 15.35 -20.04
CA GLY A 1016 -12.15 15.10 -21.28
C GLY A 1016 -13.05 15.35 -22.51
N PRO A 1017 -12.48 15.30 -23.73
CA PRO A 1017 -13.26 15.37 -24.96
C PRO A 1017 -14.38 14.32 -25.02
N ASN A 1018 -15.59 14.73 -25.43
CA ASN A 1018 -16.69 13.83 -25.77
C ASN A 1018 -16.20 12.81 -26.82
N VAL A 1019 -16.54 11.53 -26.64
CA VAL A 1019 -16.03 10.42 -27.47
C VAL A 1019 -17.02 9.85 -28.50
N ASP A 1020 -18.24 10.38 -28.62
CA ASP A 1020 -19.32 9.85 -29.48
C ASP A 1020 -18.88 9.61 -30.95
N ASP A 1021 -18.03 10.50 -31.47
CA ASP A 1021 -17.45 10.44 -32.81
C ASP A 1021 -15.91 10.30 -32.82
N VAL A 1022 -15.28 9.89 -31.72
CA VAL A 1022 -13.81 9.93 -31.60
C VAL A 1022 -13.07 9.08 -32.64
N GLY A 1023 -13.63 7.93 -33.03
CA GLY A 1023 -13.13 7.07 -34.11
C GLY A 1023 -13.36 7.61 -35.53
N LYS A 1024 -13.98 8.79 -35.65
CA LYS A 1024 -14.04 9.63 -36.86
C LYS A 1024 -13.09 10.83 -36.76
N ARG A 1025 -12.88 11.39 -35.55
CA ARG A 1025 -12.04 12.58 -35.33
C ARG A 1025 -10.54 12.27 -35.22
N LEU A 1026 -10.16 11.17 -34.58
CA LEU A 1026 -8.77 10.81 -34.33
C LEU A 1026 -8.32 9.65 -35.21
N SER A 1027 -7.05 9.66 -35.62
CA SER A 1027 -6.42 8.51 -36.27
C SER A 1027 -6.26 7.36 -35.26
N SER A 1028 -6.10 6.13 -35.75
CA SER A 1028 -5.78 4.98 -34.90
C SER A 1028 -4.54 5.21 -34.03
N TYR A 1029 -3.54 5.92 -34.56
CA TYR A 1029 -2.31 6.27 -33.84
C TYR A 1029 -2.61 7.23 -32.69
N LYS A 1030 -3.35 8.32 -32.95
CA LYS A 1030 -3.69 9.30 -31.92
C LYS A 1030 -4.59 8.72 -30.83
N LEU A 1031 -5.48 7.77 -31.15
CA LEU A 1031 -6.26 7.03 -30.13
C LEU A 1031 -5.39 6.20 -29.18
N VAL A 1032 -4.36 5.53 -29.70
CA VAL A 1032 -3.42 4.74 -28.88
C VAL A 1032 -2.52 5.68 -28.09
N GLU A 1033 -1.96 6.69 -28.73
CA GLU A 1033 -1.07 7.69 -28.10
C GLU A 1033 -1.76 8.37 -26.92
N SER A 1034 -3.00 8.87 -27.07
CA SER A 1034 -3.73 9.50 -25.96
C SER A 1034 -4.00 8.59 -24.75
N ILE A 1035 -3.92 7.26 -24.89
CA ILE A 1035 -4.12 6.30 -23.78
C ILE A 1035 -2.78 5.82 -23.18
N ILE A 1036 -1.74 5.72 -24.00
CA ILE A 1036 -0.38 5.31 -23.60
C ILE A 1036 0.38 6.49 -22.98
N ASP A 1037 0.30 7.65 -23.62
CA ASP A 1037 1.07 8.85 -23.35
C ASP A 1037 0.11 10.07 -23.42
N PRO A 1038 -0.77 10.25 -22.41
CA PRO A 1038 -1.81 11.28 -22.43
C PRO A 1038 -1.24 12.71 -22.46
N ASN A 1039 0.06 12.88 -22.22
CA ASN A 1039 0.77 14.16 -22.22
C ASN A 1039 1.47 14.48 -23.55
N ALA A 1040 1.57 13.52 -24.48
CA ALA A 1040 2.25 13.71 -25.77
C ALA A 1040 1.62 14.81 -26.65
N GLU A 1041 0.29 14.87 -26.70
CA GLU A 1041 -0.44 15.96 -27.35
C GLU A 1041 -1.76 16.23 -26.62
N VAL A 1042 -1.84 17.38 -25.95
CA VAL A 1042 -3.06 17.86 -25.31
C VAL A 1042 -3.57 19.07 -26.09
N ALA A 1043 -4.75 18.96 -26.69
CA ALA A 1043 -5.34 20.10 -27.40
C ALA A 1043 -5.56 21.27 -26.44
N GLU A 1044 -5.32 22.50 -26.89
CA GLU A 1044 -5.16 23.68 -26.05
C GLU A 1044 -6.32 23.95 -25.06
N LYS A 1045 -7.56 23.67 -25.46
CA LYS A 1045 -8.76 23.74 -24.61
C LYS A 1045 -8.89 22.66 -23.53
N TYR A 1046 -8.00 21.65 -23.55
CA TYR A 1046 -7.85 20.59 -22.54
C TYR A 1046 -6.51 20.70 -21.79
N LEU A 1047 -5.67 21.70 -22.11
CA LEU A 1047 -4.54 22.06 -21.26
C LEU A 1047 -5.06 22.75 -20.00
N SER A 1048 -4.58 22.31 -18.85
CA SER A 1048 -4.86 22.97 -17.58
C SER A 1048 -4.16 24.32 -17.57
N THR A 1049 -4.92 25.41 -17.56
CA THR A 1049 -4.40 26.76 -17.37
C THR A 1049 -4.41 27.06 -15.88
N SER A 1050 -3.25 27.42 -15.34
CA SER A 1050 -3.11 28.04 -14.02
C SER A 1050 -3.20 29.56 -14.19
N VAL A 1051 -4.11 30.20 -13.47
CA VAL A 1051 -4.25 31.65 -13.38
C VAL A 1051 -4.05 32.04 -11.92
N LEU A 1052 -2.93 32.70 -11.60
CA LEU A 1052 -2.74 33.39 -10.33
C LEU A 1052 -3.31 34.81 -10.48
N THR A 1053 -4.17 35.23 -9.56
CA THR A 1053 -4.71 36.60 -9.55
C THR A 1053 -3.91 37.55 -8.66
N ASN A 1054 -4.08 38.86 -8.86
CA ASN A 1054 -3.42 39.94 -8.13
C ASN A 1054 -3.70 39.96 -6.61
N ASP A 1055 -4.71 39.21 -6.16
CA ASP A 1055 -5.04 38.94 -4.75
C ASP A 1055 -4.61 37.53 -4.28
N GLY A 1056 -3.75 36.86 -5.06
CA GLY A 1056 -3.10 35.60 -4.73
C GLY A 1056 -3.83 34.32 -5.11
N ARG A 1057 -5.05 34.38 -5.68
CA ARG A 1057 -5.86 33.16 -5.92
C ARG A 1057 -5.32 32.35 -7.11
N SER A 1058 -4.98 31.09 -6.91
CA SER A 1058 -4.59 30.15 -7.98
C SER A 1058 -5.78 29.35 -8.52
N ILE A 1059 -6.12 29.60 -9.79
CA ILE A 1059 -7.23 28.96 -10.49
C ILE A 1059 -6.66 28.04 -11.56
N VAL A 1060 -6.64 26.74 -11.27
CA VAL A 1060 -6.15 25.71 -12.19
C VAL A 1060 -7.31 24.92 -12.80
N GLY A 1061 -7.42 24.91 -14.13
CA GLY A 1061 -8.44 24.15 -14.83
C GLY A 1061 -8.42 24.38 -16.35
N LEU A 1062 -9.40 23.84 -17.05
CA LEU A 1062 -9.48 23.93 -18.51
C LEU A 1062 -9.96 25.30 -18.97
N LEU A 1063 -9.27 25.92 -19.92
CA LEU A 1063 -9.74 27.18 -20.51
C LEU A 1063 -11.02 26.96 -21.33
N VAL A 1064 -12.12 27.58 -20.91
CA VAL A 1064 -13.46 27.48 -21.53
C VAL A 1064 -13.70 28.58 -22.55
N SER A 1065 -13.34 29.81 -22.20
CA SER A 1065 -13.50 31.00 -23.05
C SER A 1065 -12.63 32.15 -22.52
N GLU A 1066 -12.32 33.09 -23.40
CA GLU A 1066 -11.51 34.27 -23.10
C GLU A 1066 -11.98 35.46 -23.93
N THR A 1067 -12.06 36.63 -23.30
CA THR A 1067 -12.28 37.94 -23.92
C THR A 1067 -11.20 38.92 -23.41
N PRO A 1068 -11.07 40.13 -23.97
CA PRO A 1068 -10.15 41.14 -23.43
C PRO A 1068 -10.43 41.54 -21.97
N GLU A 1069 -11.63 41.25 -21.47
CA GLU A 1069 -12.10 41.59 -20.13
C GLU A 1069 -12.06 40.41 -19.15
N GLU A 1070 -12.28 39.17 -19.61
CA GLU A 1070 -12.40 37.99 -18.74
C GLU A 1070 -11.84 36.68 -19.32
N VAL A 1071 -11.29 35.83 -18.45
CA VAL A 1071 -10.86 34.44 -18.69
C VAL A 1071 -11.77 33.50 -17.93
N VAL A 1072 -12.28 32.44 -18.57
CA VAL A 1072 -13.19 31.46 -17.95
C VAL A 1072 -12.52 30.09 -17.85
N ILE A 1073 -12.29 29.59 -16.63
CA ILE A 1073 -11.58 28.33 -16.34
C ILE A 1073 -12.52 27.26 -15.75
N PHE A 1074 -12.57 26.04 -16.28
CA PHE A 1074 -13.32 24.91 -15.71
C PHE A 1074 -12.38 24.00 -14.90
N ASP A 1075 -12.46 24.09 -13.58
CA ASP A 1075 -11.65 23.34 -12.60
C ASP A 1075 -12.11 21.89 -12.36
N GLY A 1076 -12.94 21.34 -13.24
CA GLY A 1076 -13.55 20.01 -13.08
C GLY A 1076 -14.80 19.98 -12.20
N LYS A 1077 -15.23 21.10 -11.60
CA LYS A 1077 -16.52 21.23 -10.91
C LYS A 1077 -17.44 22.26 -11.57
N GLU A 1078 -16.96 23.48 -11.80
CA GLU A 1078 -17.74 24.55 -12.45
C GLU A 1078 -16.85 25.58 -13.17
N LYS A 1079 -17.45 26.55 -13.88
CA LYS A 1079 -16.74 27.52 -14.75
C LYS A 1079 -16.38 28.79 -13.98
N LYS A 1080 -15.12 29.22 -14.00
CA LYS A 1080 -14.55 30.31 -13.20
C LYS A 1080 -14.20 31.49 -14.07
N THR A 1081 -15.04 32.51 -14.08
CA THR A 1081 -14.73 33.81 -14.70
C THR A 1081 -13.76 34.57 -13.80
N VAL A 1082 -12.67 35.07 -14.40
CA VAL A 1082 -11.60 35.87 -13.80
C VAL A 1082 -11.43 37.10 -14.68
N ALA A 1083 -11.49 38.32 -14.15
CA ALA A 1083 -11.22 39.49 -14.98
C ALA A 1083 -9.74 39.49 -15.41
N VAL A 1084 -9.44 39.82 -16.67
CA VAL A 1084 -8.05 39.87 -17.17
C VAL A 1084 -7.20 40.87 -16.37
N ALA A 1085 -7.81 41.97 -15.92
CA ALA A 1085 -7.19 42.97 -15.06
C ALA A 1085 -6.85 42.46 -13.64
N ASP A 1086 -7.43 41.34 -13.22
CA ASP A 1086 -7.18 40.70 -11.92
C ASP A 1086 -6.10 39.61 -12.01
N ILE A 1087 -5.50 39.35 -13.18
CA ILE A 1087 -4.49 38.29 -13.37
C ILE A 1087 -3.08 38.83 -13.09
N ASP A 1088 -2.34 38.15 -12.21
CA ASP A 1088 -0.93 38.41 -11.88
C ASP A 1088 -0.01 37.52 -12.73
N GLU A 1089 -0.24 36.20 -12.67
CA GLU A 1089 0.48 35.21 -13.48
C GLU A 1089 -0.51 34.31 -14.22
N ARG A 1090 -0.20 33.94 -15.46
CA ARG A 1090 -0.94 32.90 -16.19
C ARG A 1090 0.00 31.93 -16.86
N THR A 1091 -0.04 30.69 -16.40
CA THR A 1091 0.86 29.61 -16.84
C THR A 1091 0.04 28.41 -17.32
N GLN A 1092 0.21 28.07 -18.59
CA GLN A 1092 -0.43 26.90 -19.18
C GLN A 1092 0.37 25.65 -18.82
N LEU A 1093 -0.21 24.78 -17.99
CA LEU A 1093 0.41 23.53 -17.57
C LEU A 1093 0.37 22.56 -18.75
N ARG A 1094 1.55 22.10 -19.21
CA ARG A 1094 1.68 21.12 -20.32
C ARG A 1094 1.29 19.69 -19.92
N GLN A 1095 0.43 19.54 -18.91
CA GLN A 1095 -0.01 18.26 -18.37
C GLN A 1095 -1.51 18.05 -18.61
N SER A 1096 -1.81 16.88 -19.14
CA SER A 1096 -3.15 16.35 -19.35
C SER A 1096 -3.85 16.06 -18.03
N SER A 1097 -5.17 16.22 -18.02
CA SER A 1097 -6.00 15.81 -16.88
C SER A 1097 -6.32 14.29 -16.89
N MET A 1098 -5.83 13.55 -17.90
CA MET A 1098 -5.95 12.09 -18.00
C MET A 1098 -4.74 11.42 -17.31
N PRO A 1099 -4.94 10.41 -16.43
CA PRO A 1099 -3.85 9.79 -15.69
C PRO A 1099 -2.81 9.09 -16.59
N GLU A 1100 -1.53 9.31 -16.31
CA GLU A 1100 -0.44 8.50 -16.86
C GLU A 1100 -0.52 7.04 -16.37
N GLY A 1101 0.11 6.13 -17.11
CA GLY A 1101 0.17 4.70 -16.75
C GLY A 1101 -1.15 3.94 -16.90
N LEU A 1102 -2.21 4.57 -17.41
CA LEU A 1102 -3.55 3.97 -17.53
C LEU A 1102 -3.53 2.64 -18.28
N ALA A 1103 -2.77 2.56 -19.37
CA ALA A 1103 -2.63 1.33 -20.16
C ALA A 1103 -2.05 0.14 -19.36
N ALA A 1104 -1.23 0.38 -18.33
CA ALA A 1104 -0.70 -0.67 -17.47
C ALA A 1104 -1.74 -1.26 -16.50
N THR A 1105 -2.91 -0.62 -16.37
CA THR A 1105 -4.06 -1.14 -15.59
C THR A 1105 -4.97 -2.08 -16.40
N LEU A 1106 -4.70 -2.23 -17.70
CA LEU A 1106 -5.46 -3.04 -18.65
C LEU A 1106 -4.68 -4.32 -19.01
N SER A 1107 -5.39 -5.44 -19.18
CA SER A 1107 -4.83 -6.56 -19.94
C SER A 1107 -4.71 -6.19 -21.43
N PRO A 1108 -3.82 -6.85 -22.20
CA PRO A 1108 -3.69 -6.61 -23.64
C PRO A 1108 -5.01 -6.76 -24.41
N ASN A 1109 -5.84 -7.74 -24.04
CA ASN A 1109 -7.18 -7.90 -24.60
C ASN A 1109 -8.06 -6.67 -24.33
N GLU A 1110 -8.14 -6.21 -23.08
CA GLU A 1110 -8.95 -5.05 -22.73
C GLU A 1110 -8.46 -3.75 -23.40
N PHE A 1111 -7.14 -3.62 -23.65
CA PHE A 1111 -6.57 -2.53 -24.43
C PHE A 1111 -7.03 -2.59 -25.91
N LEU A 1112 -6.99 -3.77 -26.55
CA LEU A 1112 -7.54 -3.94 -27.89
C LEU A 1112 -9.03 -3.66 -27.94
N ASP A 1113 -9.79 -4.15 -26.96
CA ASP A 1113 -11.23 -4.03 -26.90
C ASP A 1113 -11.66 -2.56 -26.76
N VAL A 1114 -11.06 -1.81 -25.84
CA VAL A 1114 -11.37 -0.38 -25.70
C VAL A 1114 -10.96 0.41 -26.94
N ILE A 1115 -9.80 0.12 -27.55
CA ILE A 1115 -9.39 0.72 -28.82
C ILE A 1115 -10.36 0.36 -29.95
N ALA A 1116 -10.85 -0.88 -30.03
CA ALA A 1116 -11.81 -1.34 -31.03
C ALA A 1116 -13.17 -0.67 -30.88
N PHE A 1117 -13.62 -0.50 -29.63
CA PHE A 1117 -14.80 0.23 -29.26
C PHE A 1117 -14.68 1.71 -29.67
N LEU A 1118 -13.63 2.42 -29.26
CA LEU A 1118 -13.38 3.82 -29.61
C LEU A 1118 -13.23 4.02 -31.13
N LYS A 1119 -12.50 3.14 -31.84
CA LYS A 1119 -12.41 3.12 -33.31
C LYS A 1119 -13.78 2.91 -34.00
N SER A 1120 -14.79 2.39 -33.28
CA SER A 1120 -16.16 2.18 -33.79
C SER A 1120 -17.11 3.35 -33.54
N LEU A 1121 -16.77 4.27 -32.62
CA LEU A 1121 -17.52 5.48 -32.32
C LEU A 1121 -17.34 6.51 -33.45
N LYS A 1122 -18.30 6.54 -34.37
CA LYS A 1122 -18.26 7.34 -35.62
C LYS A 1122 -19.55 8.10 -35.91
N LYS A 1123 -20.45 8.24 -34.93
CA LYS A 1123 -21.81 8.72 -35.11
C LYS A 1123 -22.09 9.98 -34.33
#